data_AF-A0AAU8FQ98-F1
#
_entry.id   AF-A0AAU8FQ98-F1
#
_cell.length_a   1.000
_cell.length_b   1.000
_cell.length_c   1.000
_cell.angle_alpha   90.00
_cell.angle_beta   90.00
_cell.angle_gamma   90.00
#
_symmetry.space_group_name_H-M   'P 1'
#
loop_
_entity.id
_entity.type
_entity.pdbx_description
1 polymer ?
#
loop_
_entity_poly.entity_id
_entity_poly.type
_entity_poly.pdbx_seq_one_letter_code
_entity_poly.pdbx_strand_id
1 'polypeptide(L)'
;MQYARLTMLLFVACLAQGRLTAQVPETRLTLLAGFEGIKGSVTDAETNEPVAARIIVKDTSGKVQATYYEHCDGIFTEEDGTFSLRLRPGVYHLKIVRGIDYVTQDHTFKVCKNEGTNARIRLQPWVNLKKRGWINGDGHAHLYSEIPANDTMLRQVRKICLAQGVDFISACQGWAGYNDSTWKHAYSVVSDRRFRLLYGAEMPKYRTSHVWWLGLKSTLDNFGNLIDSTYEVQYYQSEQNADWEYAWLKFRSIPDLEVISRYAKTQGAMAVVAHPTSYWWQQRGNISKYTTNVASNLSFGLLSGNPWGGMAVMGYMSDNYYYQNIWFNVLNQGYLMPAFSELDGGYPRDNKFWYGSMRTYFGIDTALTSDPIEQITGAARKGRTFVTSGPIVFADIDRKYGLGDVIRASAESHELNIEAYASGDASDFLTYIVLFRNGKITHLWDLRTNRPRRFTTSYKLSEKDDAWYMVKVYGRDTWENPGDLDVLAFCRNSEYSATRKDFPGGKRSVAFTSPIYFRRKNEPQPAPLIARANLSVVSPATGKGVRKCTVDIFVAGEKIGTARLSGGKGRLRFPVNAQLKITDEGHEPIIRSLYADYEPYLAIQERIANGQWMAENNWKNTLNKSHVPWEVFQFEKTKKNLVPRALGNHIAA
;
A
#
# COMPACT_ATOMS: atom_id res chain seq x y z
N MET A 1 -45.25 41.47 -34.56
CA MET A 1 -44.88 42.85 -34.16
C MET A 1 -45.25 42.96 -32.69
N GLN A 2 -44.42 43.23 -31.69
CA GLN A 2 -43.11 43.87 -31.58
C GLN A 2 -42.32 43.24 -30.41
N TYR A 3 -41.00 43.40 -30.52
CA TYR A 3 -39.87 42.91 -29.75
C TYR A 3 -39.94 42.89 -28.22
N ALA A 4 -39.52 41.74 -27.68
CA ALA A 4 -39.01 41.55 -26.33
C ALA A 4 -37.58 42.14 -26.19
N ARG A 5 -37.33 42.87 -25.10
CA ARG A 5 -35.99 43.15 -24.57
C ARG A 5 -35.97 42.68 -23.12
N LEU A 6 -35.49 41.45 -22.90
CA LEU A 6 -35.09 40.99 -21.57
C LEU A 6 -33.57 41.20 -21.47
N THR A 7 -33.19 42.22 -20.71
CA THR A 7 -31.79 42.60 -20.49
C THR A 7 -31.11 41.53 -19.65
N MET A 8 -30.23 40.77 -20.29
CA MET A 8 -29.32 39.81 -19.64
C MET A 8 -28.23 40.59 -18.90
N LEU A 9 -28.37 40.77 -17.58
CA LEU A 9 -27.28 41.28 -16.75
C LEU A 9 -26.20 40.18 -16.64
N LEU A 10 -25.14 40.31 -17.45
CA LEU A 10 -23.85 39.66 -17.16
C LEU A 10 -23.25 40.34 -15.92
N PHE A 11 -23.28 39.65 -14.78
CA PHE A 11 -22.39 39.98 -13.67
C PHE A 11 -20.97 39.51 -14.03
N VAL A 12 -20.20 40.41 -14.64
CA VAL A 12 -18.73 40.30 -14.63
C VAL A 12 -18.30 40.71 -13.22
N ALA A 13 -18.13 39.73 -12.34
CA ALA A 13 -17.46 39.94 -11.06
C ALA A 13 -15.98 40.23 -11.33
N CYS A 14 -15.63 41.50 -11.50
CA CYS A 14 -14.27 41.97 -11.29
C CYS A 14 -13.89 41.66 -9.83
N LEU A 15 -13.15 40.58 -9.64
CA LEU A 15 -12.44 40.31 -8.38
C LEU A 15 -11.43 41.44 -8.17
N ALA A 16 -11.85 42.46 -7.44
CA ALA A 16 -10.96 43.42 -6.83
C ALA A 16 -10.06 42.65 -5.85
N GLN A 17 -8.83 42.36 -6.28
CA GLN A 17 -7.77 41.88 -5.40
C GLN A 17 -7.40 42.99 -4.42
N GLY A 18 -8.16 43.10 -3.34
CA GLY A 18 -7.75 43.84 -2.14
C GLY A 18 -6.62 43.08 -1.47
N ARG A 19 -5.38 43.42 -1.80
CA ARG A 19 -4.19 42.99 -1.05
C ARG A 19 -4.21 43.66 0.33
N LEU A 20 -4.74 42.94 1.32
CA LEU A 20 -4.30 43.04 2.70
C LEU A 20 -3.45 41.80 3.01
N THR A 21 -2.27 41.74 2.39
CA THR A 21 -1.24 40.79 2.81
C THR A 21 -0.64 41.31 4.10
N ALA A 22 -1.10 40.80 5.25
CA ALA A 22 -0.28 40.82 6.44
C ALA A 22 1.05 40.17 6.05
N GLN A 23 2.12 40.95 6.05
CA GLN A 23 3.45 40.52 5.65
C GLN A 23 3.86 39.42 6.62
N VAL A 24 3.82 38.16 6.17
CA VAL A 24 4.35 37.03 6.94
C VAL A 24 5.82 37.37 7.23
N PRO A 25 6.26 37.48 8.50
CA PRO A 25 7.66 37.74 8.81
C PRO A 25 8.57 36.78 8.05
N GLU A 26 9.62 37.30 7.41
CA GLU A 26 10.57 36.48 6.66
C GLU A 26 11.37 35.55 7.59
N THR A 27 11.85 34.43 7.05
CA THR A 27 12.87 33.61 7.70
C THR A 27 14.08 34.49 8.01
N ARG A 28 14.54 34.49 9.27
CA ARG A 28 15.64 35.33 9.74
C ARG A 28 16.81 34.49 10.21
N LEU A 29 17.97 34.74 9.63
CA LEU A 29 19.26 34.23 10.09
C LEU A 29 20.02 35.38 10.73
N THR A 30 20.36 35.23 12.01
CA THR A 30 21.09 36.26 12.77
C THR A 30 22.35 35.68 13.39
N LEU A 31 23.33 36.53 13.70
CA LEU A 31 24.51 36.12 14.46
C LEU A 31 24.12 35.50 15.80
N LEU A 32 24.82 34.44 16.18
CA LEU A 32 24.73 33.82 17.50
C LEU A 32 26.11 33.79 18.14
N ALA A 33 26.39 34.77 19.01
CA ALA A 33 27.65 34.83 19.74
C ALA A 33 27.80 33.65 20.72
N GLY A 34 29.03 33.15 20.87
CA GLY A 34 29.37 32.10 21.83
C GLY A 34 29.01 30.67 21.41
N PHE A 35 28.64 30.44 20.14
CA PHE A 35 28.27 29.10 19.66
C PHE A 35 28.77 28.85 18.23
N GLU A 36 29.61 27.84 18.02
CA GLU A 36 30.06 27.45 16.68
C GLU A 36 29.07 26.45 16.04
N GLY A 37 28.17 26.96 15.20
CA GLY A 37 27.17 26.14 14.52
C GLY A 37 25.91 26.90 14.19
N ILE A 38 24.80 26.17 14.08
CA ILE A 38 23.46 26.72 13.91
C ILE A 38 22.53 26.23 15.01
N LYS A 39 21.76 27.15 15.59
CA LYS A 39 20.57 26.85 16.40
C LYS A 39 19.37 27.48 15.74
N GLY A 40 18.19 26.90 15.88
CA GLY A 40 17.00 27.53 15.34
C GLY A 40 15.70 26.94 15.82
N SER A 41 14.62 27.57 15.38
CA SER A 41 13.26 27.12 15.55
C SER A 41 12.50 27.19 14.23
N VAL A 42 11.55 26.28 14.05
CA VAL A 42 10.70 26.19 12.87
C VAL A 42 9.24 26.36 13.28
N THR A 43 8.53 27.25 12.60
CA THR A 43 7.11 27.55 12.83
C THR A 43 6.33 27.47 11.53
N ASP A 44 5.03 27.16 11.62
CA ASP A 44 4.11 27.28 10.50
C ASP A 44 3.87 28.77 10.19
N ALA A 45 3.97 29.15 8.91
CA ALA A 45 3.87 30.53 8.49
C ALA A 45 2.45 31.11 8.61
N GLU A 46 1.41 30.28 8.50
CA GLU A 46 0.00 30.67 8.64
C GLU A 46 -0.42 30.77 10.12
N THR A 47 -0.06 29.77 10.94
CA THR A 47 -0.56 29.67 12.32
C THR A 47 0.41 30.23 13.37
N ASN A 48 1.69 30.41 13.03
CA ASN A 48 2.80 30.69 13.95
C ASN A 48 3.05 29.58 15.00
N GLU A 49 2.39 28.42 14.88
CA GLU A 49 2.63 27.31 15.79
C GLU A 49 3.98 26.66 15.49
N PRO A 50 4.70 26.15 16.51
CA PRO A 50 5.90 25.36 16.28
C PRO A 50 5.60 24.09 15.47
N VAL A 51 6.47 23.77 14.50
CA VAL A 51 6.33 22.56 13.67
C VAL A 51 7.65 21.83 13.56
N ALA A 52 7.59 20.50 13.65
CA ALA A 52 8.76 19.67 13.42
C ALA A 52 9.16 19.66 11.94
N ALA A 53 10.46 19.57 11.65
CA ALA A 53 10.98 19.54 10.28
C ALA A 53 12.25 18.69 10.17
N ARG A 54 12.61 18.33 8.94
CA ARG A 54 13.91 17.76 8.60
C ARG A 54 14.86 18.88 8.18
N ILE A 55 16.03 18.91 8.81
CA ILE A 55 17.08 19.92 8.64
C ILE A 55 18.26 19.29 7.93
N ILE A 56 18.61 19.81 6.76
CA ILE A 56 19.73 19.35 5.95
C ILE A 56 20.75 20.47 5.90
N VAL A 57 21.96 20.22 6.40
CA VAL A 57 23.08 21.17 6.31
C VAL A 57 24.17 20.56 5.47
N LYS A 58 24.56 21.26 4.40
CA LYS A 58 25.65 20.88 3.49
C LYS A 58 26.74 21.95 3.53
N ASP A 59 28.00 21.55 3.47
CA ASP A 59 29.09 22.51 3.23
C ASP A 59 29.17 22.89 1.73
N THR A 60 30.10 23.76 1.37
CA THR A 60 30.30 24.21 -0.01
C THR A 60 30.77 23.10 -0.97
N SER A 61 31.22 21.95 -0.46
CA SER A 61 31.52 20.77 -1.28
C SER A 61 30.29 19.88 -1.54
N GLY A 62 29.14 20.23 -0.93
CA GLY A 62 27.92 19.44 -0.98
C GLY A 62 27.85 18.33 0.06
N LYS A 63 28.85 18.19 0.93
CA LYS A 63 28.87 17.15 1.97
C LYS A 63 27.86 17.46 3.07
N VAL A 64 26.99 16.49 3.35
CA VAL A 64 26.02 16.54 4.46
C VAL A 64 26.75 16.47 5.80
N GLN A 65 26.43 17.39 6.70
CA GLN A 65 27.14 17.53 7.98
C GLN A 65 26.61 16.60 9.08
N ALA A 66 25.34 16.22 9.00
CA ALA A 66 24.73 15.26 9.93
C ALA A 66 23.52 14.58 9.28
N THR A 67 23.32 13.31 9.58
CA THR A 67 22.13 12.55 9.18
C THR A 67 21.67 11.62 10.29
N TYR A 68 20.36 11.39 10.38
CA TYR A 68 19.82 10.29 11.20
C TYR A 68 19.81 8.98 10.40
N TYR A 69 19.20 8.99 9.21
CA TYR A 69 19.16 7.84 8.31
C TYR A 69 20.33 7.88 7.33
N GLU A 70 20.88 6.72 7.00
CA GLU A 70 21.95 6.59 6.01
C GLU A 70 21.47 6.91 4.59
N HIS A 71 20.18 6.69 4.32
CA HIS A 71 19.59 6.84 2.99
C HIS A 71 18.73 8.11 2.83
N CYS A 72 18.64 8.96 3.86
CA CYS A 72 17.85 10.18 3.86
C CYS A 72 18.59 11.31 4.59
N ASP A 73 19.15 12.24 3.82
CA ASP A 73 19.94 13.36 4.33
C ASP A 73 19.22 14.13 5.46
N GLY A 74 20.00 14.50 6.47
CA GLY A 74 19.61 15.46 7.48
C GLY A 74 19.14 14.87 8.81
N ILE A 75 18.94 15.77 9.76
CA ILE A 75 18.46 15.47 11.11
C ILE A 75 17.03 15.97 11.28
N PHE A 76 16.37 15.55 12.36
CA PHE A 76 15.01 15.99 12.69
C PHE A 76 15.04 16.97 13.85
N THR A 77 14.27 18.06 13.75
CA THR A 77 14.04 18.98 14.88
C THR A 77 13.35 18.25 16.03
N GLU A 78 13.40 18.82 17.23
CA GLU A 78 12.46 18.46 18.31
C GLU A 78 11.00 18.73 17.91
N GLU A 79 10.05 18.22 18.71
CA GLU A 79 8.61 18.37 18.43
C GLU A 79 8.12 19.82 18.47
N ASP A 80 8.85 20.70 19.17
CA ASP A 80 8.63 22.15 19.23
C ASP A 80 9.36 22.91 18.09
N GLY A 81 9.84 22.18 17.08
CA GLY A 81 10.53 22.75 15.92
C GLY A 81 11.95 23.24 16.21
N THR A 82 12.48 23.09 17.42
CA THR A 82 13.83 23.53 17.75
C THR A 82 14.90 22.56 17.24
N PHE A 83 16.07 23.09 16.89
CA PHE A 83 17.24 22.28 16.53
C PHE A 83 18.55 22.98 16.88
N SER A 84 19.61 22.19 17.00
CA SER A 84 20.97 22.67 17.26
C SER A 84 21.97 21.72 16.60
N LEU A 85 22.87 22.27 15.79
CA LEU A 85 23.95 21.55 15.13
C LEU A 85 25.26 22.31 15.28
N ARG A 86 26.27 21.70 15.90
CA ARG A 86 27.62 22.26 15.94
C ARG A 86 28.31 22.05 14.60
N LEU A 87 29.01 23.08 14.13
CA LEU A 87 29.70 23.09 12.85
C LEU A 87 31.05 23.77 13.01
N ARG A 88 32.00 23.44 12.14
CA ARG A 88 33.29 24.13 12.10
C ARG A 88 33.09 25.51 11.43
N PRO A 89 34.02 26.46 11.61
CA PRO A 89 34.00 27.70 10.84
C PRO A 89 33.99 27.39 9.33
N GLY A 90 33.07 28.03 8.60
CA GLY A 90 32.80 27.72 7.21
C GLY A 90 31.50 28.34 6.70
N VAL A 91 31.23 28.14 5.41
CA VAL A 91 29.97 28.52 4.75
C VAL A 91 29.16 27.25 4.50
N TYR A 92 27.87 27.34 4.77
CA TYR A 92 26.96 26.19 4.71
C TYR A 92 25.66 26.55 3.99
N HIS A 93 25.08 25.55 3.35
CA HIS A 93 23.74 25.55 2.79
C HIS A 93 22.79 24.82 3.73
N LEU A 94 21.69 25.46 4.09
CA LEU A 94 20.63 24.96 4.94
C LEU A 94 19.39 24.71 4.09
N LYS A 95 18.91 23.47 4.04
CA LYS A 95 17.60 23.12 3.48
C LYS A 95 16.67 22.62 4.58
N ILE A 96 15.45 23.15 4.61
CA ILE A 96 14.40 22.79 5.57
C ILE A 96 13.23 22.15 4.82
N VAL A 97 12.81 20.97 5.27
CA VAL A 97 11.77 20.16 4.63
C VAL A 97 10.75 19.70 5.68
N ARG A 98 9.46 19.76 5.35
CA ARG A 98 8.37 19.17 6.14
C ARG A 98 7.36 18.53 5.19
N GLY A 99 7.38 17.21 5.10
CA GLY A 99 6.48 16.46 4.21
C GLY A 99 6.55 16.89 2.74
N ILE A 100 5.49 16.57 1.98
CA ILE A 100 5.33 16.98 0.58
C ILE A 100 4.41 18.20 0.43
N ASP A 101 3.80 18.63 1.53
CA ASP A 101 2.70 19.58 1.60
C ASP A 101 3.11 20.94 2.20
N TYR A 102 4.40 21.16 2.45
CA TYR A 102 5.01 22.46 2.75
C TYR A 102 6.07 22.82 1.71
N VAL A 103 6.19 24.11 1.41
CA VAL A 103 7.25 24.62 0.53
C VAL A 103 8.60 24.52 1.25
N THR A 104 9.56 23.83 0.64
CA THR A 104 10.93 23.75 1.18
C THR A 104 11.60 25.11 1.16
N GLN A 105 12.51 25.35 2.09
CA GLN A 105 13.33 26.56 2.10
C GLN A 105 14.81 26.24 2.05
N ASP A 106 15.55 27.03 1.29
CA ASP A 106 16.98 26.92 1.08
C ASP A 106 17.63 28.25 1.46
N HIS A 107 18.67 28.21 2.29
CA HIS A 107 19.39 29.37 2.78
C HIS A 107 20.89 29.12 2.83
N THR A 108 21.69 30.19 2.83
CA THR A 108 23.13 30.11 3.08
C THR A 108 23.47 30.86 4.36
N PHE A 109 24.37 30.30 5.16
CA PHE A 109 24.86 30.93 6.37
C PHE A 109 26.35 30.69 6.59
N LYS A 110 26.96 31.50 7.46
CA LYS A 110 28.36 31.42 7.81
C LYS A 110 28.50 31.11 9.30
N VAL A 111 29.46 30.26 9.62
CA VAL A 111 29.93 30.01 10.98
C VAL A 111 31.36 30.55 11.08
N CYS A 112 31.63 31.32 12.13
CA CYS A 112 32.93 31.88 12.47
C CYS A 112 33.42 31.26 13.79
N LYS A 113 34.67 31.54 14.18
CA LYS A 113 35.19 31.09 15.48
C LYS A 113 34.40 31.76 16.61
N ASN A 114 33.91 30.98 17.57
CA ASN A 114 33.03 31.40 18.66
C ASN A 114 31.73 32.12 18.23
N GLU A 115 31.33 31.99 16.96
CA GLU A 115 30.20 32.72 16.38
C GLU A 115 29.43 31.84 15.39
N GLY A 116 28.13 31.72 15.59
CA GLY A 116 27.27 30.86 14.80
C GLY A 116 26.08 31.60 14.24
N THR A 117 25.06 30.84 13.85
CA THR A 117 23.81 31.36 13.32
C THR A 117 22.64 30.95 14.20
N ASN A 118 21.78 31.91 14.52
CA ASN A 118 20.44 31.67 15.04
C ASN A 118 19.43 31.78 13.89
N ALA A 119 18.65 30.74 13.68
CA ALA A 119 17.70 30.63 12.58
C ALA A 119 16.25 30.62 13.09
N ARG A 120 15.46 31.63 12.69
CA ARG A 120 14.01 31.64 12.87
C ARG A 120 13.36 31.34 11.52
N ILE A 121 12.91 30.10 11.33
CA ILE A 121 12.36 29.62 10.06
C ILE A 121 10.83 29.58 10.15
N ARG A 122 10.18 30.03 9.08
CA ARG A 122 8.72 30.02 8.93
C ARG A 122 8.32 29.26 7.67
N LEU A 123 7.88 28.01 7.81
CA LEU A 123 7.52 27.16 6.67
C LEU A 123 6.10 27.45 6.19
N GLN A 124 5.95 27.66 4.89
CA GLN A 124 4.66 27.94 4.26
C GLN A 124 4.00 26.64 3.79
N PRO A 125 2.74 26.36 4.17
CA PRO A 125 1.96 25.31 3.54
C PRO A 125 1.91 25.45 2.01
N TRP A 126 2.18 24.36 1.29
CA TRP A 126 2.09 24.27 -0.16
C TRP A 126 0.68 23.87 -0.61
N VAL A 127 0.19 22.74 -0.10
CA VAL A 127 -1.19 22.28 -0.30
C VAL A 127 -1.70 21.82 1.05
N ASN A 128 -2.68 22.52 1.62
CA ASN A 128 -3.17 22.17 2.96
C ASN A 128 -4.11 20.94 2.91
N LEU A 129 -3.52 19.75 2.84
CA LEU A 129 -4.22 18.47 2.66
C LEU A 129 -5.23 18.20 3.78
N LYS A 130 -4.85 18.48 5.04
CA LYS A 130 -5.75 18.34 6.19
C LYS A 130 -6.97 19.24 6.09
N LYS A 131 -6.81 20.52 5.72
CA LYS A 131 -7.95 21.43 5.49
C LYS A 131 -8.85 20.96 4.34
N ARG A 132 -8.32 20.16 3.41
CA ARG A 132 -9.07 19.54 2.31
C ARG A 132 -9.64 18.15 2.64
N GLY A 133 -9.58 17.71 3.90
CA GLY A 133 -10.10 16.41 4.32
C GLY A 133 -9.21 15.24 3.94
N TRP A 134 -7.89 15.42 3.85
CA TRP A 134 -6.95 14.35 3.58
C TRP A 134 -6.00 14.13 4.76
N ILE A 135 -5.94 12.89 5.23
CA ILE A 135 -4.99 12.41 6.25
C ILE A 135 -4.03 11.41 5.61
N ASN A 136 -2.78 11.35 6.04
CA ASN A 136 -1.79 10.43 5.48
C ASN A 136 -1.13 9.50 6.50
N GLY A 137 -0.73 8.33 6.02
CA GLY A 137 0.03 7.41 6.84
C GLY A 137 0.55 6.21 6.07
N ASP A 138 1.14 5.30 6.83
CA ASP A 138 1.63 4.01 6.35
C ASP A 138 1.06 2.89 7.21
N GLY A 139 0.55 1.84 6.57
CA GLY A 139 -0.03 0.69 7.24
C GLY A 139 0.96 -0.42 7.57
N HIS A 140 2.22 -0.30 7.11
CA HIS A 140 3.22 -1.37 7.13
C HIS A 140 4.57 -0.88 7.66
N ALA A 141 4.58 -0.41 8.90
CA ALA A 141 5.78 0.11 9.56
C ALA A 141 6.35 -0.91 10.56
N HIS A 142 7.59 -1.35 10.36
CA HIS A 142 8.28 -2.25 11.30
C HIS A 142 8.98 -1.48 12.42
N LEU A 143 8.65 -1.84 13.66
CA LEU A 143 9.27 -1.30 14.87
C LEU A 143 10.22 -2.32 15.50
N TYR A 144 11.23 -2.77 14.72
CA TYR A 144 12.19 -3.76 15.18
C TYR A 144 12.90 -3.31 16.46
N SER A 145 12.73 -4.08 17.52
CA SER A 145 13.52 -3.98 18.73
C SER A 145 13.85 -5.39 19.21
N GLU A 146 15.14 -5.71 19.33
CA GLU A 146 15.61 -6.94 19.98
C GLU A 146 15.56 -6.83 21.53
N ILE A 147 14.92 -5.78 22.05
CA ILE A 147 14.92 -5.37 23.46
C ILE A 147 13.48 -5.48 23.99
N PRO A 148 13.25 -5.66 25.30
CA PRO A 148 11.97 -5.34 25.92
C PRO A 148 11.47 -3.91 25.58
N ALA A 149 10.17 -3.68 25.82
CA ALA A 149 9.45 -2.41 25.66
C ALA A 149 10.33 -1.13 25.61
N ASN A 150 10.25 -0.38 24.51
CA ASN A 150 11.15 0.75 24.23
C ASN A 150 10.41 2.07 23.96
N ASP A 151 10.08 2.80 25.03
CA ASP A 151 9.42 4.12 24.96
C ASP A 151 10.27 5.17 24.23
N THR A 152 11.60 5.11 24.36
CA THR A 152 12.53 6.05 23.68
C THR A 152 12.42 5.92 22.17
N MET A 153 12.35 4.69 21.66
CA MET A 153 12.12 4.44 20.24
C MET A 153 10.76 5.00 19.81
N LEU A 154 9.69 4.79 20.59
CA LEU A 154 8.37 5.34 20.25
C LEU A 154 8.38 6.87 20.13
N ARG A 155 9.05 7.57 21.06
CA ARG A 155 9.19 9.03 21.02
C ARG A 155 10.01 9.48 19.81
N GLN A 156 11.07 8.75 19.46
CA GLN A 156 11.89 9.07 18.28
C GLN A 156 11.12 8.81 16.97
N VAL A 157 10.35 7.71 16.87
CA VAL A 157 9.47 7.43 15.73
C VAL A 157 8.46 8.55 15.53
N ARG A 158 7.80 8.99 16.61
CA ARG A 158 6.89 10.13 16.59
C ARG A 158 7.57 11.40 16.08
N LYS A 159 8.75 11.74 16.61
CA LYS A 159 9.56 12.90 16.18
C LYS A 159 9.85 12.87 14.68
N ILE A 160 10.29 11.71 14.17
CA ILE A 160 10.57 11.51 12.73
C ILE A 160 9.29 11.70 11.91
N CYS A 161 8.18 11.07 12.30
CA CYS A 161 6.90 11.15 11.59
C CYS A 161 6.38 12.60 11.53
N LEU A 162 6.40 13.31 12.66
CA LEU A 162 6.00 14.72 12.73
C LEU A 162 6.84 15.61 11.81
N ALA A 163 8.16 15.39 11.78
CA ALA A 163 9.07 16.14 10.91
C ALA A 163 8.88 15.83 9.42
N GLN A 164 8.44 14.61 9.09
CA GLN A 164 8.15 14.16 7.73
C GLN A 164 6.68 14.38 7.31
N GLY A 165 5.88 15.03 8.17
CA GLY A 165 4.45 15.28 7.91
C GLY A 165 3.59 14.02 7.81
N VAL A 166 3.96 12.94 8.50
CA VAL A 166 3.20 11.68 8.55
C VAL A 166 2.21 11.74 9.72
N ASP A 167 0.92 11.50 9.46
CA ASP A 167 -0.12 11.65 10.48
C ASP A 167 -0.34 10.38 11.30
N PHE A 168 -0.11 9.21 10.70
CA PHE A 168 -0.13 7.96 11.44
C PHE A 168 0.77 6.90 10.82
N ILE A 169 1.15 5.91 11.63
CA ILE A 169 1.66 4.64 11.14
C ILE A 169 1.00 3.48 11.88
N SER A 170 0.85 2.32 11.24
CA SER A 170 0.50 1.06 11.90
C SER A 170 1.76 0.22 12.13
N ALA A 171 2.07 -0.05 13.40
CA ALA A 171 3.22 -0.85 13.78
C ALA A 171 2.99 -2.34 13.50
N CYS A 172 3.79 -2.91 12.61
CA CYS A 172 3.81 -4.31 12.22
C CYS A 172 5.03 -5.01 12.83
N GLN A 173 4.82 -6.15 13.50
CA GLN A 173 5.84 -6.99 14.16
C GLN A 173 6.77 -6.29 15.16
N GLY A 174 7.17 -7.05 16.17
CA GLY A 174 8.03 -6.54 17.25
C GLY A 174 7.36 -5.49 18.13
N TRP A 175 6.30 -4.79 17.69
CA TRP A 175 5.52 -3.74 18.39
C TRP A 175 6.33 -2.93 19.39
N ALA A 176 7.60 -2.59 19.10
CA ALA A 176 8.51 -1.95 20.05
C ALA A 176 8.71 -2.66 21.41
N GLY A 177 8.61 -3.99 21.43
CA GLY A 177 8.68 -4.85 22.61
C GLY A 177 7.35 -5.02 23.36
N TYR A 178 6.25 -4.41 22.89
CA TYR A 178 4.91 -4.57 23.48
C TYR A 178 4.16 -5.77 22.89
N ASN A 179 3.02 -6.12 23.48
CA ASN A 179 2.13 -7.21 23.03
C ASN A 179 0.67 -6.74 23.02
N ASP A 180 -0.24 -7.65 22.65
CA ASP A 180 -1.69 -7.42 22.54
C ASP A 180 -2.34 -6.75 23.77
N SER A 181 -1.78 -6.96 24.96
CA SER A 181 -2.30 -6.39 26.21
C SER A 181 -1.67 -5.06 26.60
N THR A 182 -0.44 -4.77 26.16
CA THR A 182 0.34 -3.61 26.63
C THR A 182 0.47 -2.48 25.62
N TRP A 183 0.31 -2.75 24.33
CA TRP A 183 0.55 -1.76 23.28
C TRP A 183 -0.33 -0.50 23.42
N LYS A 184 -1.59 -0.64 23.84
CA LYS A 184 -2.56 0.47 23.89
C LYS A 184 -2.07 1.58 24.81
N HIS A 185 -1.60 1.21 26.01
CA HIS A 185 -1.07 2.16 26.96
C HIS A 185 0.17 2.85 26.41
N ALA A 186 1.16 2.07 25.96
CA ALA A 186 2.41 2.62 25.41
C ALA A 186 2.16 3.57 24.23
N TYR A 187 1.29 3.18 23.29
CA TYR A 187 1.04 3.97 22.08
C TYR A 187 0.22 5.22 22.39
N SER A 188 -0.69 5.17 23.39
CA SER A 188 -1.43 6.35 23.84
C SER A 188 -0.52 7.48 24.34
N VAL A 189 0.63 7.16 24.94
CA VAL A 189 1.58 8.14 25.47
C VAL A 189 2.26 8.95 24.37
N VAL A 190 2.39 8.37 23.17
CA VAL A 190 3.01 8.98 21.99
C VAL A 190 2.00 9.35 20.90
N SER A 191 0.70 9.22 21.17
CA SER A 191 -0.36 9.49 20.20
C SER A 191 -1.19 10.70 20.59
N ASP A 192 -1.31 11.67 19.70
CA ASP A 192 -2.16 12.86 19.85
C ASP A 192 -2.79 13.25 18.50
N ARG A 193 -3.45 14.42 18.44
CA ARG A 193 -4.03 14.96 17.20
C ARG A 193 -3.02 15.23 16.08
N ARG A 194 -1.71 15.29 16.40
CA ARG A 194 -0.65 15.59 15.42
C ARG A 194 -0.07 14.32 14.80
N PHE A 195 -0.03 13.22 15.57
CA PHE A 195 0.45 11.92 15.13
C PHE A 195 -0.21 10.77 15.91
N ARG A 196 -0.58 9.69 15.22
CA ARG A 196 -1.11 8.46 15.81
C ARG A 196 -0.20 7.26 15.53
N LEU A 197 0.20 6.55 16.58
CA LEU A 197 0.79 5.24 16.47
C LEU A 197 -0.30 4.19 16.67
N LEU A 198 -0.56 3.40 15.62
CA LEU A 198 -1.64 2.43 15.58
C LEU A 198 -1.08 1.02 15.65
N TYR A 199 -1.91 0.12 16.14
CA TYR A 199 -1.60 -1.31 16.11
C TYR A 199 -1.85 -1.86 14.71
N GLY A 200 -0.85 -2.57 14.19
CA GLY A 200 -0.92 -3.33 12.97
C GLY A 200 -0.34 -4.71 13.17
N ALA A 201 -0.19 -5.43 12.06
CA ALA A 201 0.58 -6.65 11.97
C ALA A 201 0.77 -6.93 10.47
N GLU A 202 1.90 -7.50 10.06
CA GLU A 202 1.99 -8.16 8.76
C GLU A 202 1.73 -9.66 8.99
N MET A 203 0.44 -10.03 8.99
CA MET A 203 -0.05 -11.37 9.22
C MET A 203 -1.42 -11.60 8.56
N PRO A 204 -1.86 -12.85 8.33
CA PRO A 204 -1.07 -14.07 8.42
C PRO A 204 0.16 -14.00 7.52
N LYS A 205 1.28 -14.52 7.99
CA LYS A 205 2.57 -14.52 7.27
C LYS A 205 2.91 -15.93 6.83
N TYR A 206 2.51 -16.26 5.61
CA TYR A 206 2.66 -17.59 5.04
C TYR A 206 3.56 -17.55 3.81
N ARG A 207 4.12 -18.70 3.43
CA ARG A 207 4.89 -18.85 2.18
C ARG A 207 4.06 -18.57 0.91
N THR A 208 2.74 -18.41 1.07
CA THR A 208 1.77 -18.30 0.00
C THR A 208 1.28 -16.89 -0.26
N SER A 209 1.38 -16.01 0.74
CA SER A 209 1.04 -14.59 0.71
C SER A 209 1.04 -14.08 2.16
N HIS A 210 0.99 -12.76 2.30
CA HIS A 210 0.65 -12.12 3.55
C HIS A 210 0.05 -10.74 3.33
N VAL A 211 -0.50 -10.20 4.41
CA VAL A 211 -1.19 -8.91 4.41
C VAL A 211 -0.71 -8.07 5.58
N TRP A 212 -0.83 -6.75 5.47
CA TRP A 212 -0.76 -5.84 6.61
C TRP A 212 -2.13 -5.25 6.92
N TRP A 213 -2.29 -4.70 8.13
CA TRP A 213 -3.59 -4.31 8.65
C TRP A 213 -3.73 -2.81 8.96
N LEU A 214 -4.87 -2.25 8.56
CA LEU A 214 -5.40 -0.99 9.10
C LEU A 214 -6.53 -1.27 10.10
N GLY A 215 -6.47 -0.63 11.26
CA GLY A 215 -7.52 -0.71 12.27
C GLY A 215 -7.58 -2.01 13.06
N LEU A 216 -6.53 -2.83 13.00
CA LEU A 216 -6.40 -4.01 13.86
C LEU A 216 -6.22 -3.55 15.32
N LYS A 217 -6.88 -4.25 16.26
CA LYS A 217 -6.82 -3.91 17.70
C LYS A 217 -6.05 -4.94 18.53
N SER A 218 -5.94 -6.16 18.02
CA SER A 218 -5.22 -7.28 18.63
C SER A 218 -5.16 -8.44 17.63
N THR A 219 -4.20 -9.33 17.81
CA THR A 219 -4.09 -10.61 17.11
C THR A 219 -4.76 -11.74 17.88
N LEU A 220 -5.44 -11.41 18.98
CA LEU A 220 -6.08 -12.33 19.92
C LEU A 220 -5.09 -13.39 20.41
N ASP A 221 -3.86 -12.96 20.71
CA ASP A 221 -2.72 -13.81 21.10
C ASP A 221 -2.42 -14.93 20.09
N ASN A 222 -2.86 -14.76 18.84
CA ASN A 222 -2.74 -15.78 17.80
C ASN A 222 -1.59 -15.52 16.82
N PHE A 223 -0.81 -14.44 17.02
CA PHE A 223 0.29 -14.05 16.15
C PHE A 223 1.20 -15.23 15.75
N GLY A 224 1.65 -16.02 16.73
CA GLY A 224 2.54 -17.16 16.48
C GLY A 224 1.91 -18.29 15.64
N ASN A 225 0.60 -18.49 15.75
CA ASN A 225 -0.14 -19.49 14.95
C ASN A 225 -0.46 -18.98 13.54
N LEU A 226 -0.26 -17.69 13.28
CA LEU A 226 -0.50 -17.03 12.00
C LEU A 226 0.81 -16.81 11.23
N ILE A 227 1.87 -17.52 11.61
CA ILE A 227 3.12 -17.66 10.86
C ILE A 227 3.22 -19.11 10.38
N ASP A 228 3.67 -19.33 9.14
CA ASP A 228 4.01 -20.66 8.64
C ASP A 228 5.35 -21.13 9.25
N SER A 229 5.33 -21.44 10.55
CA SER A 229 6.51 -21.83 11.32
C SER A 229 7.20 -23.08 10.76
N THR A 230 6.42 -23.97 10.12
CA THR A 230 6.96 -25.15 9.43
C THR A 230 7.86 -24.74 8.26
N TYR A 231 7.40 -23.81 7.42
CA TYR A 231 8.23 -23.22 6.37
C TYR A 231 9.44 -22.48 6.92
N GLU A 232 9.18 -21.58 7.88
CA GLU A 232 10.20 -20.70 8.47
C GLU A 232 11.37 -21.50 9.02
N VAL A 233 11.09 -22.55 9.81
CA VAL A 233 12.13 -23.34 10.47
C VAL A 233 12.75 -24.37 9.52
N GLN A 234 11.93 -25.17 8.82
CA GLN A 234 12.46 -26.33 8.08
C GLN A 234 13.05 -25.97 6.71
N TYR A 235 12.64 -24.85 6.11
CA TYR A 235 13.16 -24.38 4.84
C TYR A 235 13.89 -23.03 4.95
N TYR A 236 13.23 -21.96 5.40
CA TYR A 236 13.80 -20.61 5.30
C TYR A 236 15.03 -20.39 6.19
N GLN A 237 15.02 -20.85 7.44
CA GLN A 237 16.14 -20.74 8.38
C GLN A 237 17.15 -21.89 8.26
N SER A 238 16.72 -23.03 7.71
CA SER A 238 17.57 -24.22 7.56
C SER A 238 18.78 -23.94 6.66
N GLU A 239 19.92 -24.54 6.97
CA GLU A 239 21.09 -24.60 6.08
C GLU A 239 21.08 -25.84 5.17
N GLN A 240 20.01 -26.63 5.23
CA GLN A 240 19.78 -27.83 4.43
C GLN A 240 18.68 -27.57 3.39
N ASN A 241 18.74 -28.27 2.25
CA ASN A 241 17.77 -28.22 1.14
C ASN A 241 17.66 -26.85 0.43
N ALA A 242 18.04 -26.79 -0.85
CA ALA A 242 17.91 -25.57 -1.66
C ALA A 242 16.44 -25.33 -2.10
N ASP A 243 15.65 -26.39 -2.21
CA ASP A 243 14.29 -26.38 -2.75
C ASP A 243 13.30 -27.11 -1.84
N TRP A 244 12.00 -26.98 -2.14
CA TRP A 244 10.92 -27.64 -1.39
C TRP A 244 9.68 -27.92 -2.27
N GLU A 245 8.89 -28.92 -1.84
CA GLU A 245 7.59 -29.30 -2.41
C GLU A 245 6.63 -29.69 -1.27
N TYR A 246 5.32 -29.60 -1.47
CA TYR A 246 4.29 -29.94 -0.48
C TYR A 246 4.30 -31.42 -0.09
N ALA A 247 4.81 -32.31 -0.95
CA ALA A 247 5.01 -33.72 -0.62
C ALA A 247 5.91 -33.89 0.62
N TRP A 248 6.94 -33.05 0.74
CA TRP A 248 7.83 -32.99 1.90
C TRP A 248 7.32 -31.99 2.96
N LEU A 249 7.06 -30.75 2.55
CA LEU A 249 6.84 -29.61 3.44
C LEU A 249 5.39 -29.12 3.38
N LYS A 250 4.47 -29.93 3.90
CA LYS A 250 3.02 -29.67 3.91
C LYS A 250 2.67 -28.32 4.56
N PHE A 251 1.72 -27.60 3.96
CA PHE A 251 1.09 -26.43 4.57
C PHE A 251 0.16 -26.87 5.70
N ARG A 252 0.36 -26.34 6.92
CA ARG A 252 -0.40 -26.74 8.13
C ARG A 252 -1.16 -25.60 8.79
N SER A 253 -1.07 -24.40 8.24
CA SER A 253 -1.70 -23.22 8.82
C SER A 253 -3.19 -23.12 8.46
N ILE A 254 -3.94 -22.38 9.25
CA ILE A 254 -5.31 -21.99 8.90
C ILE A 254 -5.24 -21.18 7.60
N PRO A 255 -6.09 -21.43 6.58
CA PRO A 255 -6.13 -20.62 5.38
C PRO A 255 -6.22 -19.13 5.71
N ASP A 256 -5.37 -18.32 5.11
CA ASP A 256 -5.29 -16.89 5.39
C ASP A 256 -6.62 -16.18 5.14
N LEU A 257 -7.35 -16.59 4.10
CA LEU A 257 -8.67 -16.05 3.76
C LEU A 257 -9.70 -16.20 4.89
N GLU A 258 -9.56 -17.24 5.71
CA GLU A 258 -10.43 -17.48 6.86
C GLU A 258 -10.10 -16.50 7.99
N VAL A 259 -8.80 -16.30 8.26
CA VAL A 259 -8.32 -15.39 9.29
C VAL A 259 -8.64 -13.95 8.93
N ILE A 260 -8.37 -13.57 7.68
CA ILE A 260 -8.63 -12.23 7.14
C ILE A 260 -10.10 -11.88 7.28
N SER A 261 -10.99 -12.76 6.82
CA SER A 261 -12.44 -12.53 6.87
C SER A 261 -12.94 -12.38 8.32
N ARG A 262 -12.44 -13.22 9.24
CA ARG A 262 -12.83 -13.17 10.65
C ARG A 262 -12.37 -11.87 11.32
N TYR A 263 -11.12 -11.46 11.16
CA TYR A 263 -10.61 -10.22 11.76
C TYR A 263 -11.26 -8.97 11.16
N ALA A 264 -11.49 -8.95 9.84
CA ALA A 264 -12.23 -7.87 9.20
C ALA A 264 -13.64 -7.73 9.80
N LYS A 265 -14.35 -8.86 10.00
CA LYS A 265 -15.69 -8.88 10.59
C LYS A 265 -15.71 -8.49 12.07
N THR A 266 -14.82 -9.06 12.89
CA THR A 266 -14.89 -8.91 14.35
C THR A 266 -14.27 -7.62 14.87
N GLN A 267 -13.25 -7.08 14.18
CA GLN A 267 -12.53 -5.89 14.64
C GLN A 267 -12.84 -4.65 13.81
N GLY A 268 -13.52 -4.80 12.67
CA GLY A 268 -13.62 -3.71 11.70
C GLY A 268 -12.25 -3.32 11.16
N ALA A 269 -11.32 -4.27 11.08
CA ALA A 269 -10.00 -4.07 10.49
C ALA A 269 -10.05 -4.27 8.97
N MET A 270 -8.98 -3.88 8.28
CA MET A 270 -8.86 -3.99 6.84
C MET A 270 -7.49 -4.55 6.48
N ALA A 271 -7.48 -5.70 5.81
CA ALA A 271 -6.26 -6.33 5.31
C ALA A 271 -5.90 -5.77 3.93
N VAL A 272 -4.62 -5.50 3.72
CA VAL A 272 -4.06 -5.06 2.44
C VAL A 272 -2.98 -6.05 2.02
N VAL A 273 -3.06 -6.54 0.78
CA VAL A 273 -2.03 -7.44 0.22
C VAL A 273 -0.70 -6.71 0.19
N ALA A 274 0.30 -7.28 0.87
CA ALA A 274 1.64 -6.70 0.98
C ALA A 274 2.53 -7.14 -0.18
N HIS A 275 3.42 -6.25 -0.63
CA HIS A 275 4.49 -6.48 -1.62
C HIS A 275 4.28 -7.68 -2.57
N PRO A 276 3.23 -7.67 -3.41
CA PRO A 276 2.65 -8.89 -4.00
C PRO A 276 3.55 -9.63 -4.99
N THR A 277 4.68 -9.03 -5.39
CA THR A 277 5.65 -9.62 -6.33
C THR A 277 7.04 -9.84 -5.74
N SER A 278 7.24 -9.61 -4.44
CA SER A 278 8.57 -9.66 -3.82
C SER A 278 9.12 -11.08 -3.72
N TYR A 279 10.33 -11.28 -4.24
CA TYR A 279 11.11 -12.51 -4.08
C TYR A 279 12.61 -12.22 -4.13
N TRP A 280 13.42 -13.10 -3.53
CA TRP A 280 14.87 -13.00 -3.51
C TRP A 280 15.54 -14.36 -3.35
N TRP A 281 16.83 -14.40 -3.68
CA TRP A 281 17.70 -15.52 -3.36
C TRP A 281 18.33 -15.28 -1.98
N GLN A 282 18.01 -16.16 -1.04
CA GLN A 282 18.49 -16.10 0.32
C GLN A 282 19.67 -17.06 0.51
N GLN A 283 20.82 -16.54 0.92
CA GLN A 283 21.95 -17.37 1.32
C GLN A 283 21.75 -17.90 2.75
N ARG A 284 22.01 -19.20 2.95
CA ARG A 284 22.02 -19.92 4.24
C ARG A 284 23.16 -20.92 4.21
N GLY A 285 24.21 -20.69 5.00
CA GLY A 285 25.45 -21.46 4.88
C GLY A 285 25.97 -21.45 3.44
N ASN A 286 26.15 -22.65 2.85
CA ASN A 286 26.64 -22.82 1.48
C ASN A 286 25.55 -22.97 0.42
N ILE A 287 24.27 -22.80 0.78
CA ILE A 287 23.14 -22.96 -0.15
C ILE A 287 22.40 -21.65 -0.39
N SER A 288 21.95 -21.47 -1.63
CA SER A 288 21.08 -20.37 -2.04
C SER A 288 19.66 -20.87 -2.24
N LYS A 289 18.70 -20.18 -1.63
CA LYS A 289 17.29 -20.59 -1.59
C LYS A 289 16.40 -19.57 -2.26
N TYR A 290 15.39 -20.02 -3.00
CA TYR A 290 14.33 -19.14 -3.44
C TYR A 290 13.45 -18.80 -2.24
N THR A 291 13.41 -17.52 -1.87
CA THR A 291 12.50 -17.01 -0.84
C THR A 291 11.56 -16.00 -1.45
N THR A 292 10.32 -16.01 -0.99
CA THR A 292 9.25 -15.28 -1.64
C THR A 292 8.24 -14.74 -0.64
N ASN A 293 7.74 -13.56 -0.97
CA ASN A 293 6.54 -12.95 -0.44
C ASN A 293 5.48 -12.78 -1.54
N VAL A 294 5.72 -13.32 -2.75
CA VAL A 294 4.76 -13.31 -3.86
C VAL A 294 3.42 -13.86 -3.38
N ALA A 295 2.35 -13.14 -3.68
CA ALA A 295 0.98 -13.52 -3.32
C ALA A 295 0.49 -14.71 -4.17
N SER A 296 1.07 -15.90 -4.01
CA SER A 296 0.73 -17.10 -4.78
C SER A 296 -0.74 -17.52 -4.63
N ASN A 297 -1.40 -17.12 -3.56
CA ASN A 297 -2.83 -17.33 -3.36
C ASN A 297 -3.75 -16.28 -4.01
N LEU A 298 -3.20 -15.28 -4.72
CA LEU A 298 -3.95 -14.15 -5.28
C LEU A 298 -5.20 -14.61 -6.04
N SER A 299 -5.04 -15.53 -6.99
CA SER A 299 -6.13 -16.01 -7.82
C SER A 299 -7.23 -16.69 -7.01
N PHE A 300 -6.89 -17.53 -6.03
CA PHE A 300 -7.87 -18.20 -5.20
C PHE A 300 -8.60 -17.20 -4.29
N GLY A 301 -7.87 -16.25 -3.69
CA GLY A 301 -8.47 -15.22 -2.85
C GLY A 301 -9.43 -14.31 -3.61
N LEU A 302 -9.07 -13.87 -4.81
CA LEU A 302 -10.00 -13.13 -5.68
C LEU A 302 -11.28 -13.95 -5.96
N LEU A 303 -11.12 -15.20 -6.40
CA LEU A 303 -12.24 -16.11 -6.68
C LEU A 303 -13.04 -16.50 -5.43
N SER A 304 -12.56 -16.17 -4.23
CA SER A 304 -13.27 -16.33 -2.96
C SER A 304 -14.14 -15.11 -2.61
N GLY A 305 -14.29 -14.15 -3.53
CA GLY A 305 -15.09 -12.93 -3.33
C GLY A 305 -14.27 -11.74 -2.83
N ASN A 306 -12.96 -11.71 -3.12
CA ASN A 306 -12.01 -10.67 -2.72
C ASN A 306 -12.05 -10.33 -1.22
N PRO A 307 -11.41 -11.15 -0.36
CA PRO A 307 -11.40 -10.91 1.08
C PRO A 307 -10.50 -9.74 1.50
N TRP A 308 -9.71 -9.17 0.59
CA TRP A 308 -8.81 -8.06 0.87
C TRP A 308 -9.52 -6.72 0.70
N GLY A 309 -9.18 -5.76 1.55
CA GLY A 309 -9.63 -4.39 1.40
C GLY A 309 -8.81 -3.60 0.38
N GLY A 310 -7.63 -4.05 0.01
CA GLY A 310 -6.73 -3.32 -0.88
C GLY A 310 -5.48 -4.10 -1.24
N MET A 311 -4.64 -3.47 -2.06
CA MET A 311 -3.32 -4.00 -2.41
C MET A 311 -2.26 -2.91 -2.45
N ALA A 312 -1.05 -3.25 -2.05
CA ALA A 312 0.13 -2.43 -2.27
C ALA A 312 0.44 -2.32 -3.78
N VAL A 313 0.46 -1.08 -4.27
CA VAL A 313 0.75 -0.70 -5.67
C VAL A 313 1.99 0.18 -5.79
N MET A 314 2.47 0.68 -4.64
CA MET A 314 3.67 1.46 -4.43
C MET A 314 4.36 0.87 -3.20
N GLY A 315 5.67 0.61 -3.26
CA GLY A 315 6.36 -0.10 -2.18
C GLY A 315 7.86 -0.02 -2.34
N TYR A 316 8.53 -1.17 -2.44
CA TYR A 316 9.99 -1.24 -2.63
C TYR A 316 10.56 -0.28 -3.70
N MET A 317 9.74 0.10 -4.68
CA MET A 317 9.95 1.28 -5.51
C MET A 317 8.68 2.14 -5.56
N SER A 318 8.89 3.45 -5.66
CA SER A 318 7.80 4.43 -5.77
C SER A 318 6.96 4.22 -7.03
N ASP A 319 7.59 3.82 -8.13
CA ASP A 319 6.93 3.51 -9.40
C ASP A 319 7.04 2.02 -9.77
N ASN A 320 6.58 1.14 -8.88
CA ASN A 320 6.67 -0.30 -9.09
C ASN A 320 5.65 -0.80 -10.13
N TYR A 321 6.11 -0.97 -11.37
CA TYR A 321 5.26 -1.38 -12.50
C TYR A 321 4.67 -2.78 -12.36
N TYR A 322 5.35 -3.72 -11.69
CA TYR A 322 4.81 -5.08 -11.53
C TYR A 322 3.71 -5.15 -10.47
N TYR A 323 3.79 -4.33 -9.41
CA TYR A 323 2.66 -4.18 -8.48
C TYR A 323 1.46 -3.57 -9.21
N GLN A 324 1.69 -2.53 -10.01
CA GLN A 324 0.65 -1.88 -10.82
C GLN A 324 0.08 -2.81 -11.91
N ASN A 325 0.91 -3.65 -12.55
CA ASN A 325 0.47 -4.60 -13.58
C ASN A 325 -0.52 -5.62 -13.00
N ILE A 326 -0.19 -6.23 -11.86
CA ILE A 326 -1.12 -7.12 -11.16
C ILE A 326 -2.40 -6.36 -10.81
N TRP A 327 -2.26 -5.17 -10.24
CA TRP A 327 -3.41 -4.36 -9.85
C TRP A 327 -4.35 -4.06 -11.01
N PHE A 328 -3.82 -3.63 -12.15
CA PHE A 328 -4.61 -3.35 -13.35
C PHE A 328 -5.34 -4.60 -13.84
N ASN A 329 -4.70 -5.76 -13.81
CA ASN A 329 -5.35 -7.02 -14.15
C ASN A 329 -6.45 -7.40 -13.16
N VAL A 330 -6.24 -7.20 -11.84
CA VAL A 330 -7.28 -7.39 -10.82
C VAL A 330 -8.49 -6.47 -11.09
N LEU A 331 -8.27 -5.19 -11.38
CA LEU A 331 -9.33 -4.25 -11.73
C LEU A 331 -10.07 -4.67 -13.01
N ASN A 332 -9.34 -5.17 -14.01
CA ASN A 332 -9.89 -5.69 -15.27
C ASN A 332 -10.74 -6.97 -15.07
N GLN A 333 -10.53 -7.72 -13.98
CA GLN A 333 -11.40 -8.83 -13.59
C GLN A 333 -12.69 -8.37 -12.87
N GLY A 334 -12.91 -7.06 -12.73
CA GLY A 334 -14.12 -6.49 -12.15
C GLY A 334 -14.06 -6.21 -10.64
N TYR A 335 -12.94 -6.51 -9.98
CA TYR A 335 -12.78 -6.25 -8.55
C TYR A 335 -12.59 -4.76 -8.28
N LEU A 336 -13.20 -4.27 -7.19
CA LEU A 336 -12.90 -2.94 -6.66
C LEU A 336 -11.75 -3.08 -5.67
N MET A 337 -10.55 -2.72 -6.12
CA MET A 337 -9.32 -2.88 -5.35
C MET A 337 -8.65 -1.52 -5.14
N PRO A 338 -8.80 -0.91 -3.96
CA PRO A 338 -8.11 0.32 -3.62
C PRO A 338 -6.57 0.21 -3.65
N ALA A 339 -5.92 1.32 -3.99
CA ALA A 339 -4.49 1.48 -4.10
C ALA A 339 -3.89 1.90 -2.76
N PHE A 340 -2.83 1.20 -2.35
CA PHE A 340 -2.02 1.53 -1.17
C PHE A 340 -0.54 1.62 -1.49
N SER A 341 0.14 2.50 -0.77
CA SER A 341 1.59 2.44 -0.61
C SER A 341 1.91 1.64 0.64
N GLU A 342 3.07 1.01 0.64
CA GLU A 342 3.67 0.42 1.84
C GLU A 342 5.13 0.86 1.95
N LEU A 343 5.63 1.01 3.17
CA LEU A 343 7.06 1.15 3.37
C LEU A 343 7.74 -0.21 3.52
N ASP A 344 7.11 -1.13 4.24
CA ASP A 344 7.78 -2.34 4.78
C ASP A 344 9.11 -1.94 5.47
N GLY A 345 9.07 -0.76 6.09
CA GLY A 345 10.22 0.04 6.52
C GLY A 345 10.11 0.38 7.98
N GLY A 346 11.20 0.88 8.57
CA GLY A 346 11.30 0.91 10.03
C GLY A 346 12.24 1.95 10.62
N TYR A 347 12.35 1.85 11.93
CA TYR A 347 13.13 2.74 12.78
C TYR A 347 14.67 2.75 12.59
N PRO A 348 15.34 1.61 12.28
CA PRO A 348 16.80 1.54 12.19
C PRO A 348 17.42 2.58 11.23
N ARG A 349 18.63 3.06 11.57
CA ARG A 349 19.30 4.14 10.83
C ARG A 349 19.73 3.76 9.42
N ASP A 350 20.05 2.49 9.21
CA ASP A 350 20.42 1.87 7.94
C ASP A 350 19.21 1.54 7.05
N ASN A 351 17.97 1.83 7.50
CA ASN A 351 16.80 1.49 6.72
C ASN A 351 16.65 2.37 5.47
N LYS A 352 16.54 1.73 4.30
CA LYS A 352 16.33 2.37 3.00
C LYS A 352 14.89 2.84 2.76
N PHE A 353 13.93 2.34 3.54
CA PHE A 353 12.50 2.71 3.48
C PHE A 353 12.14 3.54 4.72
N TRP A 354 12.69 4.76 4.77
CA TRP A 354 12.44 5.67 5.90
C TRP A 354 11.02 6.21 5.90
N TYR A 355 10.51 6.55 7.09
CA TYR A 355 9.17 7.11 7.25
C TYR A 355 8.96 8.37 6.40
N GLY A 356 7.86 8.36 5.65
CA GLY A 356 7.48 9.44 4.76
C GLY A 356 8.14 9.43 3.38
N SER A 357 8.98 8.44 3.05
CA SER A 357 9.49 8.30 1.67
C SER A 357 8.39 8.02 0.63
N MET A 358 7.33 7.35 1.06
CA MET A 358 6.06 7.21 0.35
C MET A 358 4.92 7.09 1.36
N ARG A 359 3.68 7.33 0.91
CA ARG A 359 2.51 7.37 1.78
C ARG A 359 1.21 7.23 1.02
N THR A 360 0.19 6.76 1.73
CA THR A 360 -1.20 6.77 1.26
C THR A 360 -1.91 7.93 1.93
N TYR A 361 -2.65 8.69 1.13
CA TYR A 361 -3.60 9.68 1.62
C TYR A 361 -5.01 9.11 1.59
N PHE A 362 -5.79 9.42 2.61
CA PHE A 362 -7.15 8.96 2.83
C PHE A 362 -8.09 10.15 2.87
N GLY A 363 -9.05 10.19 1.96
CA GLY A 363 -10.07 11.22 1.85
C GLY A 363 -11.17 10.97 2.86
N ILE A 364 -11.20 11.78 3.91
CA ILE A 364 -12.18 11.70 4.99
C ILE A 364 -13.26 12.76 4.76
N ASP A 365 -14.52 12.31 4.67
CA ASP A 365 -15.68 13.15 4.35
C ASP A 365 -16.10 14.09 5.50
N THR A 366 -15.36 14.09 6.61
CA THR A 366 -15.70 14.77 7.88
C THR A 366 -14.46 15.37 8.53
N ALA A 367 -14.66 16.32 9.44
CA ALA A 367 -13.57 16.86 10.23
C ALA A 367 -12.85 15.75 11.02
N LEU A 368 -11.52 15.84 11.12
CA LEU A 368 -10.70 14.89 11.88
C LEU A 368 -11.19 14.81 13.32
N THR A 369 -11.54 13.60 13.75
CA THR A 369 -11.80 13.33 15.17
C THR A 369 -10.49 13.21 15.94
N SER A 370 -10.58 13.14 17.27
CA SER A 370 -9.43 12.83 18.10
C SER A 370 -8.88 11.42 17.81
N ASP A 371 -9.72 10.45 17.48
CA ASP A 371 -9.32 9.09 17.07
C ASP A 371 -9.80 8.78 15.64
N PRO A 372 -8.96 9.02 14.61
CA PRO A 372 -9.40 8.96 13.23
C PRO A 372 -9.42 7.55 12.63
N ILE A 373 -9.17 6.47 13.40
CA ILE A 373 -9.01 5.13 12.82
C ILE A 373 -10.24 4.64 12.05
N GLU A 374 -11.45 4.94 12.53
CA GLU A 374 -12.69 4.60 11.83
C GLU A 374 -12.87 5.44 10.56
N GLN A 375 -12.46 6.71 10.59
CA GLN A 375 -12.47 7.58 9.40
C GLN A 375 -11.47 7.07 8.35
N ILE A 376 -10.26 6.69 8.77
CA ILE A 376 -9.19 6.15 7.91
C ILE A 376 -9.65 4.83 7.29
N THR A 377 -10.10 3.87 8.09
CA THR A 377 -10.55 2.56 7.58
C THR A 377 -11.83 2.67 6.74
N GLY A 378 -12.72 3.60 7.06
CA GLY A 378 -13.90 3.92 6.24
C GLY A 378 -13.53 4.48 4.86
N ALA A 379 -12.62 5.46 4.82
CA ALA A 379 -12.08 6.03 3.59
C ALA A 379 -11.36 4.96 2.74
N ALA A 380 -10.53 4.15 3.39
CA ALA A 380 -9.79 3.05 2.79
C ALA A 380 -10.73 2.03 2.10
N ARG A 381 -11.76 1.55 2.80
CA ARG A 381 -12.77 0.61 2.24
C ARG A 381 -13.52 1.17 1.05
N LYS A 382 -13.82 2.46 1.07
CA LYS A 382 -14.49 3.17 -0.04
C LYS A 382 -13.55 3.47 -1.21
N GLY A 383 -12.25 3.19 -1.09
CA GLY A 383 -11.26 3.55 -2.11
C GLY A 383 -11.02 5.05 -2.24
N ARG A 384 -11.26 5.83 -1.17
CA ARG A 384 -10.94 7.26 -1.10
C ARG A 384 -9.44 7.46 -0.89
N THR A 385 -8.59 6.87 -1.73
CA THR A 385 -7.14 6.89 -1.55
C THR A 385 -6.38 7.39 -2.77
N PHE A 386 -5.25 8.02 -2.53
CA PHE A 386 -4.18 8.14 -3.53
C PHE A 386 -2.84 7.86 -2.86
N VAL A 387 -1.89 7.35 -3.63
CA VAL A 387 -0.54 7.03 -3.17
C VAL A 387 0.45 8.01 -3.77
N THR A 388 1.52 8.32 -3.05
CA THR A 388 2.53 9.29 -3.52
C THR A 388 3.91 9.10 -2.91
N SER A 389 4.94 9.36 -3.72
CA SER A 389 6.33 9.59 -3.30
C SER A 389 6.78 11.06 -3.43
N GLY A 390 5.88 11.97 -3.81
CA GLY A 390 6.20 13.39 -4.03
C GLY A 390 5.01 14.24 -4.51
N PRO A 391 4.47 14.01 -5.73
CA PRO A 391 3.40 14.82 -6.29
C PRO A 391 2.08 14.63 -5.55
N ILE A 392 1.11 15.51 -5.77
CA ILE A 392 -0.24 15.40 -5.19
C ILE A 392 -1.24 15.39 -6.34
N VAL A 393 -2.26 14.53 -6.24
CA VAL A 393 -3.30 14.41 -7.26
C VAL A 393 -4.68 14.30 -6.62
N PHE A 394 -5.63 15.05 -7.17
CA PHE A 394 -7.05 14.95 -6.88
C PHE A 394 -7.80 14.69 -8.19
N ALA A 395 -8.86 13.88 -8.09
CA ALA A 395 -9.78 13.68 -9.18
C ALA A 395 -11.20 13.44 -8.67
N ASP A 396 -12.18 13.93 -9.42
CA ASP A 396 -13.60 13.70 -9.20
C ASP A 396 -14.33 13.70 -10.55
N ILE A 397 -15.52 13.12 -10.58
CA ILE A 397 -16.43 13.21 -11.72
C ILE A 397 -17.65 14.05 -11.32
N ASP A 398 -17.95 15.06 -12.13
CA ASP A 398 -19.07 15.98 -11.99
C ASP A 398 -19.12 16.72 -10.63
N ARG A 399 -17.98 16.83 -9.92
CA ARG A 399 -17.90 17.35 -8.54
C ARG A 399 -18.82 16.61 -7.56
N LYS A 400 -19.16 15.37 -7.89
CA LYS A 400 -20.15 14.55 -7.20
C LYS A 400 -19.61 13.19 -6.82
N TYR A 401 -18.84 12.57 -7.71
CA TYR A 401 -18.27 11.24 -7.52
C TYR A 401 -16.77 11.34 -7.30
N GLY A 402 -16.29 10.90 -6.15
CA GLY A 402 -14.86 10.87 -5.84
C GLY A 402 -14.20 9.52 -6.16
N LEU A 403 -12.92 9.41 -5.84
CA LEU A 403 -12.12 8.17 -5.96
C LEU A 403 -12.84 6.97 -5.31
N GLY A 404 -12.89 5.82 -5.97
CA GLY A 404 -13.54 4.62 -5.44
C GLY A 404 -15.07 4.55 -5.63
N ASP A 405 -15.73 5.64 -6.06
CA ASP A 405 -17.15 5.58 -6.37
C ASP A 405 -17.45 4.74 -7.61
N VAL A 406 -18.65 4.17 -7.62
CA VAL A 406 -19.20 3.42 -8.75
C VAL A 406 -20.33 4.25 -9.38
N ILE A 407 -20.11 4.64 -10.63
CA ILE A 407 -21.06 5.35 -11.48
C ILE A 407 -21.72 4.33 -12.40
N ARG A 408 -22.98 4.54 -12.75
CA ARG A 408 -23.66 3.70 -13.73
C ARG A 408 -23.15 4.01 -15.14
N ALA A 409 -22.75 2.99 -15.88
CA ALA A 409 -22.48 3.10 -17.31
C ALA A 409 -23.80 3.23 -18.08
N SER A 410 -24.15 4.45 -18.51
CA SER A 410 -25.41 4.77 -19.22
C SER A 410 -25.22 5.54 -20.54
N ALA A 411 -23.98 5.70 -21.01
CA ALA A 411 -23.58 6.59 -22.12
C ALA A 411 -23.84 8.09 -21.85
N GLU A 412 -24.15 8.46 -20.61
CA GLU A 412 -24.21 9.86 -20.20
C GLU A 412 -22.80 10.47 -20.25
N SER A 413 -22.73 11.73 -20.68
CA SER A 413 -21.50 12.50 -20.66
C SER A 413 -21.21 12.95 -19.24
N HIS A 414 -20.00 12.69 -18.79
CA HIS A 414 -19.46 13.08 -17.50
C HIS A 414 -18.20 13.94 -17.68
N GLU A 415 -17.92 14.78 -16.70
CA GLU A 415 -16.71 15.60 -16.64
C GLU A 415 -15.78 15.10 -15.52
N LEU A 416 -14.64 14.52 -15.90
CA LEU A 416 -13.55 14.19 -14.98
C LEU A 416 -12.72 15.44 -14.71
N ASN A 417 -12.76 15.95 -13.48
CA ASN A 417 -11.91 17.04 -13.01
C ASN A 417 -10.60 16.47 -12.47
N ILE A 418 -9.47 17.07 -12.84
CA ILE A 418 -8.14 16.67 -12.37
C ILE A 418 -7.43 17.91 -11.84
N GLU A 419 -6.87 17.79 -10.64
CA GLU A 419 -5.99 18.78 -10.05
C GLU A 419 -4.71 18.11 -9.57
N ALA A 420 -3.56 18.60 -10.04
CA ALA A 420 -2.26 18.04 -9.73
C ALA A 420 -1.28 19.11 -9.25
N TYR A 421 -0.39 18.73 -8.33
CA TYR A 421 0.68 19.57 -7.80
C TYR A 421 1.99 18.79 -7.79
N ALA A 422 3.09 19.46 -8.12
CA ALA A 422 4.42 18.97 -7.79
C ALA A 422 4.59 18.88 -6.26
N SER A 423 5.63 18.20 -5.79
CA SER A 423 5.91 18.16 -4.35
C SER A 423 6.22 19.57 -3.80
N GLY A 424 6.19 19.69 -2.48
CA GLY A 424 6.59 20.90 -1.77
C GLY A 424 8.04 21.33 -1.98
N ASP A 425 8.89 20.49 -2.58
CA ASP A 425 10.24 20.90 -2.97
C ASP A 425 10.17 22.05 -3.99
N ALA A 426 10.77 23.19 -3.67
CA ALA A 426 10.78 24.41 -4.49
C ALA A 426 11.39 24.21 -5.90
N SER A 427 12.19 23.15 -6.07
CA SER A 427 12.82 22.77 -7.34
C SER A 427 12.07 21.70 -8.15
N ASP A 428 10.98 21.14 -7.60
CA ASP A 428 10.16 20.13 -8.27
C ASP A 428 9.11 20.78 -9.21
N PHE A 429 8.67 20.01 -10.21
CA PHE A 429 7.68 20.41 -11.20
C PHE A 429 6.99 19.18 -11.82
N LEU A 430 5.80 19.37 -12.38
CA LEU A 430 5.05 18.31 -13.05
C LEU A 430 5.62 18.03 -14.45
N THR A 431 5.73 16.75 -14.81
CA THR A 431 6.21 16.31 -16.14
C THR A 431 5.14 15.60 -16.95
N TYR A 432 4.33 14.74 -16.34
CA TYR A 432 3.21 14.09 -17.02
C TYR A 432 1.98 13.98 -16.12
N ILE A 433 0.81 14.10 -16.74
CA ILE A 433 -0.47 13.63 -16.20
C ILE A 433 -0.97 12.54 -17.16
N VAL A 434 -1.22 11.35 -16.64
CA VAL A 434 -1.62 10.18 -17.42
C VAL A 434 -3.01 9.73 -16.96
N LEU A 435 -3.96 9.70 -17.89
CA LEU A 435 -5.29 9.15 -17.65
C LEU A 435 -5.34 7.72 -18.18
N PHE A 436 -5.54 6.76 -17.27
CA PHE A 436 -5.75 5.36 -17.63
C PHE A 436 -7.24 5.03 -17.67
N ARG A 437 -7.62 4.23 -18.66
CA ARG A 437 -8.91 3.54 -18.76
C ARG A 437 -8.64 2.05 -18.97
N ASN A 438 -9.07 1.19 -18.05
CA ASN A 438 -8.87 -0.27 -18.13
C ASN A 438 -7.40 -0.66 -18.42
N GLY A 439 -6.46 0.05 -17.79
CA GLY A 439 -5.02 -0.17 -17.90
C GLY A 439 -4.36 0.39 -19.16
N LYS A 440 -5.13 1.02 -20.06
CA LYS A 440 -4.61 1.69 -21.26
C LYS A 440 -4.59 3.19 -21.06
N ILE A 441 -3.55 3.87 -21.55
CA ILE A 441 -3.51 5.33 -21.58
C ILE A 441 -4.57 5.82 -22.58
N THR A 442 -5.57 6.56 -22.10
CA THR A 442 -6.58 7.19 -22.98
C THR A 442 -6.27 8.66 -23.25
N HIS A 443 -5.50 9.31 -22.38
CA HIS A 443 -5.06 10.68 -22.57
C HIS A 443 -3.76 10.94 -21.81
N LEU A 444 -2.88 11.76 -22.39
CA LEU A 444 -1.60 12.15 -21.82
C LEU A 444 -1.44 13.66 -21.94
N TRP A 445 -1.20 14.33 -20.81
CA TRP A 445 -0.70 15.71 -20.80
C TRP A 445 0.80 15.66 -20.56
N ASP A 446 1.60 15.98 -21.59
CA ASP A 446 3.05 16.15 -21.48
C ASP A 446 3.38 17.59 -21.09
N LEU A 447 3.93 17.75 -19.90
CA LEU A 447 4.21 19.02 -19.24
C LEU A 447 5.71 19.30 -19.10
N ARG A 448 6.57 18.51 -19.75
CA ARG A 448 8.03 18.64 -19.61
C ARG A 448 8.60 19.97 -20.11
N THR A 449 7.90 20.62 -21.04
CA THR A 449 8.29 21.92 -21.60
C THR A 449 7.92 23.08 -20.67
N ASN A 450 6.68 23.13 -20.18
CA ASN A 450 6.19 24.23 -19.34
C ASN A 450 6.49 24.05 -17.84
N ARG A 451 6.79 22.81 -17.40
CA ARG A 451 7.25 22.46 -16.04
C ARG A 451 6.44 23.14 -14.93
N PRO A 452 5.09 23.07 -14.95
CA PRO A 452 4.27 23.77 -14.00
C PRO A 452 4.38 23.09 -12.63
N ARG A 453 4.28 23.86 -11.55
CA ARG A 453 4.14 23.32 -10.20
C ARG A 453 2.70 22.91 -9.86
N ARG A 454 1.72 23.44 -10.61
CA ARG A 454 0.29 23.16 -10.45
C ARG A 454 -0.36 23.01 -11.82
N PHE A 455 -1.26 22.04 -11.96
CA PHE A 455 -2.02 21.80 -13.17
C PHE A 455 -3.48 21.48 -12.83
N THR A 456 -4.41 22.04 -13.59
CA THR A 456 -5.85 21.76 -13.45
C THR A 456 -6.45 21.62 -14.83
N THR A 457 -7.27 20.60 -15.03
CA THR A 457 -7.96 20.34 -16.29
C THR A 457 -9.28 19.62 -16.02
N SER A 458 -10.15 19.60 -17.02
CA SER A 458 -11.22 18.63 -17.09
C SER A 458 -11.11 17.78 -18.37
N TYR A 459 -11.71 16.59 -18.34
CA TYR A 459 -11.75 15.65 -19.47
C TYR A 459 -13.15 15.05 -19.57
N LYS A 460 -13.78 15.16 -20.75
CA LYS A 460 -15.10 14.59 -21.00
C LYS A 460 -14.98 13.09 -21.27
N LEU A 461 -15.80 12.29 -20.61
CA LEU A 461 -15.90 10.85 -20.81
C LEU A 461 -17.35 10.39 -20.79
N SER A 462 -17.62 9.22 -21.38
CA SER A 462 -18.94 8.60 -21.41
C SER A 462 -18.75 7.09 -21.53
N GLU A 463 -19.48 6.32 -20.73
CA GLU A 463 -19.31 4.87 -20.66
C GLU A 463 -20.60 4.09 -20.88
N LYS A 464 -20.51 3.06 -21.73
CA LYS A 464 -21.56 2.06 -21.97
C LYS A 464 -21.27 0.73 -21.29
N ASP A 465 -19.99 0.47 -21.06
CA ASP A 465 -19.49 -0.79 -20.53
C ASP A 465 -18.76 -0.57 -19.22
N ASP A 466 -18.42 -1.67 -18.57
CA ASP A 466 -17.61 -1.66 -17.38
C ASP A 466 -16.24 -1.05 -17.66
N ALA A 467 -15.92 -0.03 -16.87
CA ALA A 467 -14.65 0.68 -16.98
C ALA A 467 -14.17 1.15 -15.62
N TRP A 468 -12.88 1.38 -15.51
CA TRP A 468 -12.29 2.11 -14.41
C TRP A 468 -11.32 3.15 -14.96
N TYR A 469 -11.30 4.29 -14.28
CA TYR A 469 -10.41 5.41 -14.58
C TYR A 469 -9.52 5.71 -13.40
N MET A 470 -8.25 5.95 -13.66
CA MET A 470 -7.32 6.47 -12.64
C MET A 470 -6.41 7.53 -13.25
N VAL A 471 -5.93 8.42 -12.40
CA VAL A 471 -4.96 9.45 -12.78
C VAL A 471 -3.61 9.12 -12.16
N LYS A 472 -2.56 9.16 -12.98
CA LYS A 472 -1.17 9.04 -12.54
C LYS A 472 -0.40 10.31 -12.92
N VAL A 473 0.40 10.80 -12.00
CA VAL A 473 1.10 12.08 -12.08
C VAL A 473 2.57 11.86 -11.81
N TYR A 474 3.42 12.51 -12.61
CA TYR A 474 4.87 12.50 -12.45
C TYR A 474 5.40 13.89 -12.08
N GLY A 475 6.28 13.93 -11.10
CA GLY A 475 7.11 15.10 -10.77
C GLY A 475 8.33 15.19 -11.68
N ARG A 476 9.38 15.89 -11.22
CA ARG A 476 10.62 16.11 -11.98
C ARG A 476 11.30 14.81 -12.39
N ASP A 477 11.39 13.87 -11.46
CA ASP A 477 12.08 12.59 -11.66
C ASP A 477 11.12 11.62 -12.38
N THR A 478 11.27 11.48 -13.70
CA THR A 478 10.27 10.91 -14.60
C THR A 478 10.86 9.98 -15.68
N TRP A 479 10.02 9.56 -16.63
CA TRP A 479 10.44 8.87 -17.86
C TRP A 479 10.85 9.85 -18.96
N GLU A 480 12.01 9.60 -19.57
CA GLU A 480 12.44 10.35 -20.75
C GLU A 480 11.61 10.00 -21.99
N ASN A 481 11.28 8.72 -22.17
CA ASN A 481 10.45 8.25 -23.27
C ASN A 481 8.98 8.11 -22.82
N PRO A 482 8.03 8.89 -23.39
CA PRO A 482 6.61 8.75 -23.09
C PRO A 482 6.04 7.35 -23.37
N GLY A 483 6.64 6.60 -24.30
CA GLY A 483 6.24 5.22 -24.60
C GLY A 483 6.40 4.25 -23.42
N ASP A 484 7.18 4.61 -22.40
CA ASP A 484 7.38 3.81 -21.19
C ASP A 484 6.37 4.11 -20.07
N LEU A 485 5.44 5.05 -20.29
CA LEU A 485 4.37 5.38 -19.33
C LEU A 485 3.28 4.31 -19.26
N ASP A 486 3.09 3.51 -20.32
CA ASP A 486 2.09 2.44 -20.35
C ASP A 486 2.60 1.23 -19.55
N VAL A 487 2.07 1.03 -18.35
CA VAL A 487 2.47 -0.04 -17.43
C VAL A 487 2.34 -1.42 -18.06
N LEU A 488 1.22 -1.71 -18.73
CA LEU A 488 0.95 -3.05 -19.28
C LEU A 488 1.83 -3.32 -20.50
N ALA A 489 1.97 -2.33 -21.39
CA ALA A 489 2.85 -2.46 -22.56
C ALA A 489 4.30 -2.57 -22.13
N PHE A 490 4.71 -1.79 -21.13
CA PHE A 490 6.04 -1.85 -20.55
C PHE A 490 6.35 -3.25 -20.01
N CYS A 491 5.50 -3.80 -19.12
CA CYS A 491 5.72 -5.13 -18.54
C CYS A 491 5.80 -6.22 -19.62
N ARG A 492 4.84 -6.25 -20.56
CA ARG A 492 4.87 -7.22 -21.68
C ARG A 492 6.17 -7.13 -22.48
N ASN A 493 6.63 -5.93 -22.79
CA ASN A 493 7.87 -5.75 -23.54
C ASN A 493 9.12 -6.20 -22.75
N SER A 494 9.13 -5.98 -21.43
CA SER A 494 10.23 -6.42 -20.55
C SER A 494 10.26 -7.93 -20.33
N GLU A 495 9.11 -8.59 -20.29
CA GLU A 495 9.01 -10.03 -20.04
C GLU A 495 9.69 -10.88 -21.12
N TYR A 496 9.63 -10.42 -22.37
CA TYR A 496 10.19 -11.11 -23.54
C TYR A 496 11.48 -10.47 -24.09
N SER A 497 12.03 -9.44 -23.42
CA SER A 497 13.23 -8.75 -23.87
C SER A 497 14.37 -8.83 -22.84
N ALA A 498 15.47 -9.47 -23.22
CA ALA A 498 16.70 -9.47 -22.44
C ALA A 498 17.45 -8.12 -22.45
N THR A 499 16.98 -7.12 -23.22
CA THR A 499 17.65 -5.81 -23.35
C THR A 499 17.09 -4.74 -22.41
N ARG A 500 15.90 -4.94 -21.82
CA ARG A 500 15.36 -4.08 -20.75
C ARG A 500 15.64 -4.67 -19.37
N LYS A 501 16.93 -4.92 -19.08
CA LYS A 501 17.41 -5.35 -17.76
C LYS A 501 17.50 -4.19 -16.76
N ASP A 502 17.52 -2.97 -17.25
CA ASP A 502 17.50 -1.77 -16.43
C ASP A 502 16.16 -1.72 -15.72
N PHE A 503 16.19 -1.89 -14.40
CA PHE A 503 14.99 -1.93 -13.60
C PHE A 503 14.18 -0.63 -13.81
N PRO A 504 12.95 -0.71 -14.33
CA PRO A 504 12.11 0.44 -14.63
C PRO A 504 11.34 0.80 -13.38
N GLY A 505 12.04 1.43 -12.44
CA GLY A 505 11.53 1.74 -11.11
C GLY A 505 12.58 2.47 -10.28
N GLY A 506 13.45 3.24 -10.94
CA GLY A 506 14.26 4.24 -10.24
C GLY A 506 13.37 5.09 -9.34
N LYS A 507 13.97 5.79 -8.36
CA LYS A 507 13.25 6.71 -7.47
C LYS A 507 12.60 7.84 -8.28
N ARG A 508 11.42 7.56 -8.85
CA ARG A 508 10.59 8.54 -9.53
C ARG A 508 9.69 9.21 -8.52
N SER A 509 9.42 10.48 -8.78
CA SER A 509 8.43 11.25 -8.04
C SER A 509 7.09 11.02 -8.71
N VAL A 510 6.22 10.21 -8.10
CA VAL A 510 4.97 9.74 -8.72
C VAL A 510 3.84 9.76 -7.69
N ALA A 511 2.65 10.11 -8.15
CA ALA A 511 1.41 9.92 -7.43
C ALA A 511 0.34 9.29 -8.31
N PHE A 512 -0.54 8.47 -7.75
CA PHE A 512 -1.70 7.99 -8.49
C PHE A 512 -2.90 7.67 -7.59
N THR A 513 -4.08 7.87 -8.16
CA THR A 513 -5.36 7.71 -7.46
C THR A 513 -5.81 6.26 -7.42
N SER A 514 -6.60 5.89 -6.42
CA SER A 514 -7.57 4.80 -6.58
C SER A 514 -8.53 5.09 -7.74
N PRO A 515 -9.15 4.07 -8.34
CA PRO A 515 -9.94 4.27 -9.56
C PRO A 515 -11.33 4.80 -9.24
N ILE A 516 -11.93 5.54 -10.16
CA ILE A 516 -13.38 5.76 -10.23
C ILE A 516 -13.94 4.75 -11.23
N TYR A 517 -15.06 4.10 -10.89
CA TYR A 517 -15.59 2.97 -11.63
C TYR A 517 -16.87 3.33 -12.38
N PHE A 518 -17.04 2.74 -13.56
CA PHE A 518 -18.29 2.66 -14.29
C PHE A 518 -18.75 1.21 -14.34
N ARG A 519 -20.01 0.95 -13.97
CA ARG A 519 -20.60 -0.39 -13.97
C ARG A 519 -21.95 -0.42 -14.65
N ARG A 520 -22.24 -1.49 -15.39
CA ARG A 520 -23.59 -1.74 -15.93
C ARG A 520 -24.59 -1.99 -14.80
N LYS A 521 -25.87 -1.71 -15.07
CA LYS A 521 -26.96 -1.92 -14.10
C LYS A 521 -27.03 -3.40 -13.69
N ASN A 522 -27.08 -3.67 -12.38
CA ASN A 522 -27.22 -5.01 -11.79
C ASN A 522 -26.00 -5.95 -11.92
N GLU A 523 -24.80 -5.47 -12.26
CA GLU A 523 -23.58 -6.27 -12.15
C GLU A 523 -22.95 -6.06 -10.75
N PRO A 524 -23.10 -7.01 -9.80
CA PRO A 524 -22.45 -6.90 -8.50
C PRO A 524 -20.94 -7.09 -8.65
N GLN A 525 -20.18 -6.69 -7.63
CA GLN A 525 -18.79 -7.13 -7.51
C GLN A 525 -18.68 -8.65 -7.65
N PRO A 526 -17.56 -9.20 -8.15
CA PRO A 526 -17.39 -10.63 -8.30
C PRO A 526 -17.67 -11.36 -6.97
N ALA A 527 -18.74 -12.16 -6.96
CA ALA A 527 -19.12 -12.95 -5.80
C ALA A 527 -18.18 -14.17 -5.64
N PRO A 528 -18.11 -14.77 -4.45
CA PRO A 528 -17.38 -16.03 -4.25
C PRO A 528 -17.81 -17.08 -5.28
N LEU A 529 -16.84 -17.68 -5.95
CA LEU A 529 -17.05 -18.75 -6.89
C LEU A 529 -17.63 -19.96 -6.17
N ILE A 530 -18.61 -20.63 -6.79
CA ILE A 530 -19.26 -21.80 -6.21
C ILE A 530 -18.69 -23.07 -6.84
N ALA A 531 -17.98 -23.86 -6.03
CA ALA A 531 -17.45 -25.16 -6.41
C ALA A 531 -18.55 -26.22 -6.46
N ARG A 532 -18.32 -27.25 -7.30
CA ARG A 532 -19.09 -28.49 -7.34
C ARG A 532 -18.13 -29.66 -7.18
N ALA A 533 -18.15 -30.32 -6.02
CA ALA A 533 -17.23 -31.39 -5.70
C ALA A 533 -17.94 -32.74 -5.53
N ASN A 534 -17.28 -33.81 -5.95
CA ASN A 534 -17.62 -35.19 -5.63
C ASN A 534 -16.74 -35.62 -4.45
N LEU A 535 -17.32 -35.69 -3.27
CA LEU A 535 -16.62 -36.06 -2.05
C LEU A 535 -16.66 -37.59 -1.87
N SER A 536 -15.51 -38.17 -1.55
CA SER A 536 -15.37 -39.55 -1.11
C SER A 536 -14.67 -39.58 0.25
N VAL A 537 -15.36 -40.09 1.26
CA VAL A 537 -14.86 -40.27 2.64
C VAL A 537 -14.73 -41.77 2.89
N VAL A 538 -13.53 -42.22 3.18
CA VAL A 538 -13.22 -43.64 3.33
C VAL A 538 -12.63 -43.93 4.71
N SER A 539 -12.89 -45.12 5.23
CA SER A 539 -12.22 -45.58 6.44
C SER A 539 -10.76 -45.90 6.10
N PRO A 540 -9.77 -45.32 6.83
CA PRO A 540 -8.36 -45.59 6.55
C PRO A 540 -7.98 -47.06 6.77
N ALA A 541 -8.68 -47.77 7.65
CA ALA A 541 -8.42 -49.19 7.93
C ALA A 541 -8.87 -50.13 6.80
N THR A 542 -9.91 -49.75 6.04
CA THR A 542 -10.52 -50.65 5.04
C THR A 542 -10.48 -50.13 3.61
N GLY A 543 -10.20 -48.84 3.42
CA GLY A 543 -10.31 -48.15 2.12
C GLY A 543 -11.75 -48.05 1.60
N LYS A 544 -12.76 -48.53 2.35
CA LYS A 544 -14.17 -48.51 1.96
C LYS A 544 -14.86 -47.25 2.46
N GLY A 545 -15.89 -46.82 1.75
CA GLY A 545 -16.69 -45.65 2.13
C GLY A 545 -17.33 -45.80 3.49
N VAL A 546 -17.26 -44.75 4.32
CA VAL A 546 -17.90 -44.74 5.65
C VAL A 546 -19.42 -44.83 5.53
N ARG A 547 -20.09 -45.52 6.46
CA ARG A 547 -21.51 -45.85 6.29
C ARG A 547 -22.40 -44.61 6.28
N LYS A 548 -22.18 -43.68 7.22
CA LYS A 548 -22.93 -42.42 7.36
C LYS A 548 -21.99 -41.34 7.86
N CYS A 549 -21.73 -40.32 7.07
CA CYS A 549 -20.99 -39.15 7.54
C CYS A 549 -21.74 -37.85 7.29
N THR A 550 -21.46 -36.88 8.14
CA THR A 550 -21.98 -35.51 8.05
C THR A 550 -20.85 -34.60 7.60
N VAL A 551 -21.16 -33.67 6.70
CA VAL A 551 -20.23 -32.66 6.20
C VAL A 551 -20.83 -31.30 6.50
N ASP A 552 -20.28 -30.62 7.49
CA ASP A 552 -20.63 -29.24 7.82
C ASP A 552 -19.77 -28.29 7.00
N ILE A 553 -20.41 -27.30 6.38
CA ILE A 553 -19.78 -26.35 5.46
C ILE A 553 -19.64 -25.02 6.21
N PHE A 554 -18.41 -24.56 6.38
CA PHE A 554 -18.08 -23.32 7.09
C PHE A 554 -17.47 -22.30 6.14
N VAL A 555 -17.82 -21.02 6.33
CA VAL A 555 -17.17 -19.87 5.68
C VAL A 555 -16.96 -18.80 6.75
N ALA A 556 -15.73 -18.31 6.92
CA ALA A 556 -15.40 -17.28 7.91
C ALA A 556 -15.88 -17.62 9.34
N GLY A 557 -15.82 -18.90 9.71
CA GLY A 557 -16.17 -19.45 11.02
C GLY A 557 -17.65 -19.78 11.18
N GLU A 558 -18.48 -19.43 10.19
CA GLU A 558 -19.91 -19.61 10.25
C GLU A 558 -20.34 -20.84 9.47
N LYS A 559 -21.12 -21.70 10.11
CA LYS A 559 -21.72 -22.86 9.46
C LYS A 559 -22.85 -22.39 8.54
N ILE A 560 -22.65 -22.53 7.23
CA ILE A 560 -23.62 -22.13 6.21
C ILE A 560 -24.45 -23.29 5.68
N GLY A 561 -24.12 -24.53 6.05
CA GLY A 561 -24.88 -25.69 5.62
C GLY A 561 -24.34 -27.01 6.17
N THR A 562 -25.13 -28.06 5.97
CA THR A 562 -24.78 -29.45 6.28
C THR A 562 -25.21 -30.34 5.14
N ALA A 563 -24.35 -31.28 4.76
CA ALA A 563 -24.68 -32.38 3.89
C ALA A 563 -24.52 -33.72 4.63
N ARG A 564 -25.30 -34.72 4.25
CA ARG A 564 -25.19 -36.08 4.76
C ARG A 564 -24.81 -37.00 3.61
N LEU A 565 -23.77 -37.79 3.79
CA LEU A 565 -23.33 -38.77 2.80
C LEU A 565 -23.70 -40.18 3.26
N SER A 566 -24.14 -41.00 2.32
CA SER A 566 -24.41 -42.43 2.53
C SER A 566 -23.37 -43.25 1.77
N GLY A 567 -22.75 -44.22 2.43
CA GLY A 567 -21.66 -45.01 1.82
C GLY A 567 -20.43 -44.17 1.47
N GLY A 568 -20.21 -43.06 2.18
CA GLY A 568 -19.02 -42.23 2.09
C GLY A 568 -18.95 -41.38 0.82
N LYS A 569 -19.98 -41.38 -0.03
CA LYS A 569 -19.97 -40.64 -1.30
C LYS A 569 -21.07 -39.60 -1.34
N GLY A 570 -20.79 -38.46 -1.94
CA GLY A 570 -21.83 -37.56 -2.38
C GLY A 570 -21.32 -36.31 -3.08
N ARG A 571 -22.26 -35.56 -3.63
CA ARG A 571 -21.97 -34.35 -4.40
C ARG A 571 -22.31 -33.13 -3.58
N LEU A 572 -21.38 -32.19 -3.51
CA LEU A 572 -21.50 -30.97 -2.71
C LEU A 572 -21.40 -29.73 -3.60
N ARG A 573 -22.09 -28.68 -3.19
CA ARG A 573 -22.02 -27.34 -3.77
C ARG A 573 -21.75 -26.34 -2.65
N PHE A 574 -20.64 -25.62 -2.74
CA PHE A 574 -20.19 -24.70 -1.68
C PHE A 574 -19.28 -23.60 -2.25
N PRO A 575 -19.16 -22.43 -1.58
CA PRO A 575 -18.17 -21.40 -1.94
C PRO A 575 -16.74 -21.95 -1.90
N VAL A 576 -15.89 -21.57 -2.85
CA VAL A 576 -14.52 -22.15 -2.97
C VAL A 576 -13.66 -22.00 -1.71
N ASN A 577 -13.89 -20.95 -0.92
CA ASN A 577 -13.22 -20.70 0.36
C ASN A 577 -13.78 -21.48 1.55
N ALA A 578 -14.76 -22.37 1.35
CA ALA A 578 -15.36 -23.08 2.46
C ALA A 578 -14.40 -24.11 3.08
N GLN A 579 -14.50 -24.25 4.40
CA GLN A 579 -13.96 -25.38 5.15
C GLN A 579 -15.05 -26.44 5.32
N LEU A 580 -14.70 -27.69 5.04
CA LEU A 580 -15.58 -28.85 5.15
C LEU A 580 -15.18 -29.63 6.39
N LYS A 581 -15.98 -29.56 7.46
CA LYS A 581 -15.82 -30.39 8.65
C LYS A 581 -16.57 -31.70 8.45
N ILE A 582 -15.85 -32.79 8.36
CA ILE A 582 -16.37 -34.13 8.09
C ILE A 582 -16.39 -34.91 9.41
N THR A 583 -17.55 -35.45 9.76
CA THR A 583 -17.79 -36.20 11.00
C THR A 583 -18.45 -37.54 10.68
N ASP A 584 -17.93 -38.62 11.25
CA ASP A 584 -18.45 -39.99 11.18
C ASP A 584 -18.49 -40.60 12.59
N GLU A 585 -19.31 -41.62 12.81
CA GLU A 585 -19.36 -42.31 14.11
C GLU A 585 -18.04 -43.04 14.39
N GLY A 586 -17.42 -42.78 15.55
CA GLY A 586 -16.21 -43.47 15.99
C GLY A 586 -14.89 -42.91 15.45
N HIS A 587 -14.90 -41.78 14.75
CA HIS A 587 -13.70 -41.09 14.26
C HIS A 587 -13.68 -39.62 14.68
N GLU A 588 -12.49 -39.09 14.94
CA GLU A 588 -12.30 -37.65 15.17
C GLU A 588 -12.68 -36.85 13.92
N PRO A 589 -13.39 -35.70 14.05
CA PRO A 589 -13.72 -34.87 12.90
C PRO A 589 -12.48 -34.34 12.19
N ILE A 590 -12.50 -34.37 10.87
CA ILE A 590 -11.44 -33.80 10.03
C ILE A 590 -11.94 -32.56 9.29
N ILE A 591 -11.04 -31.62 9.02
CA ILE A 591 -11.33 -30.44 8.21
C ILE A 591 -10.57 -30.57 6.89
N ARG A 592 -11.28 -30.29 5.78
CA ARG A 592 -10.72 -30.21 4.42
C ARG A 592 -11.17 -28.93 3.74
N SER A 593 -10.42 -28.44 2.77
CA SER A 593 -10.73 -27.26 1.97
C SER A 593 -10.14 -27.38 0.57
N LEU A 594 -10.72 -26.66 -0.39
CA LEU A 594 -10.07 -26.57 -1.72
C LEU A 594 -8.76 -25.78 -1.68
N TYR A 595 -8.58 -24.91 -0.68
CA TYR A 595 -7.37 -24.12 -0.53
C TYR A 595 -6.16 -24.98 -0.14
N ALA A 596 -6.32 -25.86 0.84
CA ALA A 596 -5.21 -26.60 1.43
C ALA A 596 -5.10 -28.06 0.96
N ASP A 597 -6.15 -28.63 0.36
CA ASP A 597 -6.22 -30.08 0.09
C ASP A 597 -6.48 -30.44 -1.39
N TYR A 598 -6.81 -29.47 -2.25
CA TYR A 598 -7.14 -29.76 -3.65
C TYR A 598 -5.91 -29.65 -4.55
N GLU A 599 -5.37 -30.80 -4.93
CA GLU A 599 -4.12 -30.95 -5.69
C GLU A 599 -4.01 -30.04 -6.93
N PRO A 600 -5.03 -29.89 -7.79
CA PRO A 600 -4.91 -29.02 -8.97
C PRO A 600 -4.72 -27.54 -8.65
N TYR A 601 -5.09 -27.09 -7.45
CA TYR A 601 -4.78 -25.74 -6.97
C TYR A 601 -3.44 -25.71 -6.22
N LEU A 602 -3.17 -26.70 -5.36
CA LEU A 602 -1.89 -26.81 -4.64
C LEU A 602 -0.70 -26.81 -5.61
N ALA A 603 -0.79 -27.47 -6.75
CA ALA A 603 0.25 -27.47 -7.78
C ALA A 603 0.49 -26.06 -8.38
N ILE A 604 -0.55 -25.24 -8.52
CA ILE A 604 -0.41 -23.85 -8.98
C ILE A 604 0.28 -23.02 -7.89
N GLN A 605 -0.18 -23.16 -6.65
CA GLN A 605 0.34 -22.43 -5.50
C GLN A 605 1.80 -22.76 -5.21
N GLU A 606 2.16 -24.05 -5.23
CA GLU A 606 3.52 -24.56 -5.04
C GLU A 606 4.48 -24.00 -6.08
N ARG A 607 4.14 -24.12 -7.37
CA ARG A 607 4.97 -23.63 -8.49
C ARG A 607 5.31 -22.15 -8.36
N ILE A 608 4.39 -21.34 -7.83
CA ILE A 608 4.64 -19.92 -7.57
C ILE A 608 5.51 -19.75 -6.31
N ALA A 609 5.15 -20.44 -5.22
CA ALA A 609 5.79 -20.29 -3.92
C ALA A 609 7.22 -20.86 -3.83
N ASN A 610 7.58 -21.83 -4.68
CA ASN A 610 8.93 -22.39 -4.77
C ASN A 610 9.74 -21.82 -5.96
N GLY A 611 9.17 -20.90 -6.74
CA GLY A 611 9.89 -20.20 -7.81
C GLY A 611 10.00 -20.95 -9.14
N GLN A 612 9.41 -22.15 -9.27
CA GLN A 612 9.44 -22.92 -10.53
C GLN A 612 8.87 -22.17 -11.73
N TRP A 613 7.98 -21.21 -11.51
CA TRP A 613 7.45 -20.32 -12.55
C TRP A 613 8.53 -19.60 -13.37
N MET A 614 9.71 -19.32 -12.81
CA MET A 614 10.79 -18.62 -13.51
C MET A 614 11.38 -19.44 -14.67
N ALA A 615 11.19 -20.76 -14.69
CA ALA A 615 11.65 -21.61 -15.80
C ALA A 615 10.82 -21.42 -17.08
N GLU A 616 9.61 -20.86 -16.96
CA GLU A 616 8.72 -20.58 -18.09
C GLU A 616 9.24 -19.38 -18.89
N ASN A 617 9.05 -19.42 -20.22
CA ASN A 617 9.33 -18.29 -21.12
C ASN A 617 10.73 -17.65 -20.99
N ASN A 618 11.72 -18.42 -20.51
CA ASN A 618 13.08 -17.95 -20.24
C ASN A 618 13.16 -16.81 -19.18
N TRP A 619 12.15 -16.68 -18.30
CA TRP A 619 12.04 -15.59 -17.34
C TRP A 619 13.18 -15.52 -16.33
N LYS A 620 13.79 -16.65 -15.99
CA LYS A 620 15.03 -16.69 -15.18
C LYS A 620 16.15 -15.79 -15.74
N ASN A 621 16.17 -15.56 -17.06
CA ASN A 621 17.20 -14.78 -17.74
C ASN A 621 16.74 -13.38 -18.17
N THR A 622 15.43 -13.10 -18.18
CA THR A 622 14.87 -11.82 -18.61
C THR A 622 14.35 -10.97 -17.45
N LEU A 623 13.90 -11.58 -16.36
CA LEU A 623 13.27 -10.91 -15.23
C LEU A 623 14.23 -10.65 -14.06
N ASN A 624 14.06 -9.51 -13.42
CA ASN A 624 14.76 -9.13 -12.21
C ASN A 624 13.95 -9.46 -10.96
N LYS A 625 14.58 -9.38 -9.78
CA LYS A 625 13.88 -9.48 -8.50
C LYS A 625 12.66 -8.55 -8.47
N SER A 626 11.53 -9.02 -7.95
CA SER A 626 10.22 -8.33 -7.93
C SER A 626 9.47 -8.22 -9.27
N HIS A 627 10.01 -8.76 -10.37
CA HIS A 627 9.27 -8.87 -11.64
C HIS A 627 8.50 -10.20 -11.67
N VAL A 628 7.21 -10.16 -11.34
CA VAL A 628 6.34 -11.32 -11.42
C VAL A 628 5.19 -11.02 -12.37
N PRO A 629 5.18 -11.60 -13.58
CA PRO A 629 4.13 -11.38 -14.57
C PRO A 629 2.75 -11.81 -14.07
N TRP A 630 1.69 -11.20 -14.59
CA TRP A 630 0.32 -11.56 -14.24
C TRP A 630 -0.01 -13.03 -14.56
N GLU A 631 0.55 -13.54 -15.65
CA GLU A 631 0.38 -14.90 -16.16
C GLU A 631 0.84 -15.95 -15.12
N VAL A 632 1.79 -15.60 -14.25
CA VAL A 632 2.26 -16.47 -13.16
C VAL A 632 1.13 -16.84 -12.22
N PHE A 633 0.15 -15.96 -11.97
CA PHE A 633 -0.94 -16.23 -11.04
C PHE A 633 -2.03 -17.16 -11.62
N GLN A 634 -2.01 -17.43 -12.93
CA GLN A 634 -2.87 -18.41 -13.60
C GLN A 634 -4.38 -18.25 -13.28
N PHE A 635 -4.89 -17.02 -13.20
CA PHE A 635 -6.26 -16.71 -12.74
C PHE A 635 -7.36 -17.54 -13.44
N GLU A 636 -7.39 -17.54 -14.78
CA GLU A 636 -8.40 -18.29 -15.54
C GLU A 636 -8.27 -19.82 -15.39
N LYS A 637 -7.04 -20.33 -15.26
CA LYS A 637 -6.80 -21.76 -15.01
C LYS A 637 -7.27 -22.15 -13.62
N THR A 638 -6.98 -21.34 -12.59
CA THR A 638 -7.50 -21.53 -11.23
C THR A 638 -9.03 -21.53 -11.22
N LYS A 639 -9.66 -20.56 -11.89
CA LYS A 639 -11.13 -20.49 -12.04
C LYS A 639 -11.72 -21.75 -12.70
N LYS A 640 -11.09 -22.23 -13.77
CA LYS A 640 -11.49 -23.46 -14.46
C LYS A 640 -11.33 -24.71 -13.58
N ASN A 641 -10.24 -24.81 -12.83
CA ASN A 641 -9.97 -25.93 -11.92
C ASN A 641 -10.99 -25.97 -10.76
N LEU A 642 -11.40 -24.81 -10.24
CA LEU A 642 -12.35 -24.73 -9.15
C LEU A 642 -13.81 -24.98 -9.59
N VAL A 643 -14.13 -24.84 -10.89
CA VAL A 643 -15.47 -25.09 -11.46
C VAL A 643 -15.38 -25.97 -12.71
N PRO A 644 -15.21 -27.30 -12.58
CA PRO A 644 -15.21 -28.17 -13.74
C PRO A 644 -16.62 -28.26 -14.34
N ARG A 645 -16.72 -28.15 -15.67
CA ARG A 645 -17.94 -28.48 -16.41
C ARG A 645 -18.10 -29.99 -16.69
N ALA A 646 -17.12 -30.87 -16.39
CA ALA A 646 -17.25 -32.29 -16.75
C ALA A 646 -16.45 -33.34 -15.93
N LEU A 647 -15.50 -32.97 -15.06
CA LEU A 647 -14.77 -33.94 -14.21
C LEU A 647 -14.85 -33.47 -12.77
N GLY A 648 -15.53 -34.22 -11.90
CA GLY A 648 -15.83 -33.79 -10.54
C GLY A 648 -14.56 -33.55 -9.73
N ASN A 649 -14.54 -32.48 -8.93
CA ASN A 649 -13.47 -32.26 -7.96
C ASN A 649 -13.53 -33.39 -6.94
N HIS A 650 -12.52 -34.26 -6.94
CA HIS A 650 -12.37 -35.29 -5.93
C HIS A 650 -11.60 -34.73 -4.75
N ILE A 651 -12.31 -34.56 -3.63
CA ILE A 651 -11.66 -34.42 -2.33
C ILE A 651 -11.71 -35.81 -1.72
N ALA A 652 -10.54 -36.44 -1.55
CA ALA A 652 -10.41 -37.67 -0.78
C ALA A 652 -10.13 -37.26 0.66
N ALA A 653 -10.93 -37.77 1.60
CA ALA A 653 -10.83 -37.42 3.00
C ALA A 653 -10.63 -38.67 3.85
#